data_AF-A0A846CU54-F1
#
_entry.id   AF-A0A846CU54-F1
#
_cell.length_a   1.000
_cell.length_b   1.000
_cell.length_c   1.000
_cell.angle_alpha   90.00
_cell.angle_beta   90.00
_cell.angle_gamma   90.00
#
_symmetry.space_group_name_H-M   'P 1'
#
loop_
_entity.id
_entity.type
_entity.pdbx_description
1 polymer ?
#
loop_
_entity_poly.entity_id
_entity_poly.type
_entity_poly.pdbx_seq_one_letter_code
_entity_poly.pdbx_strand_id
1 'polypeptide(L)'
;MTPNIITSDLKSEVYLKLSKKNPYYSSLISGCINKKENPRLIKTNQYIPSLLSTLDSKEFIHTVTVCLLPFAFCLLPFALIKPALAQPKPSPLKVVVNSNQDGSVKPDNNLTLREAINLINGTLTLDQLSPTEKAQVESLSSPARSKIEFNLPGQQTTIRLVEHLPPIATAGVIVDGTTQPGYNRDQSATAEIEIPIPLVAITPAETVEIFQGLTIINDDVIIKGLSIYGFNGEHQATVISTPADILISHRLPPDYDSKFYKSQFAADKPPQSVIIENTWLGIPPDESMPSTMSAFGVWVFNGTGVTIRRNRIAYHDGSGIITSKQARDLTITENIIVGNGMAGMPDAIRLDGTIDNTTIDSNLICGNDGSAVYLFKPMGAVSIRNNQIKYNGHRLRRAAIYLMGDDHQVIGNQITHQAGPGVVVAAYPESDRNIIQDNQFAALEGLSIDLVTRNHTGARHYQVGDGPNPKRDSPNRRRDTGNNAVNTPRWLAVEFFQRDGQVSLDGLADPGSEVDIYLVEQVSPKTPGYGALSRKIASTEADQDGKFGISLSNVQPGDYLSAIATHPDYGTSEPAVTVVVRSLDDPGNSIETRSATTLPNTAKPQCTSRPVARVPVQPQSPQIPEPILFSYQSLPR
;
A
#
# COMPACT_ATOMS: atom_id res chain seq x y z
N MET A 1 -17.52 15.91 32.79
CA MET A 1 -16.49 16.91 32.42
C MET A 1 -16.02 16.57 31.02
N THR A 2 -16.18 17.48 30.07
CA THR A 2 -15.79 17.28 28.66
C THR A 2 -14.31 17.61 28.46
N PRO A 3 -13.49 16.70 27.90
CA PRO A 3 -12.13 17.03 27.50
C PRO A 3 -12.13 17.79 26.15
N ASN A 4 -11.39 18.89 26.08
CA ASN A 4 -11.15 19.60 24.82
C ASN A 4 -10.17 18.82 23.96
N ILE A 5 -10.54 18.53 22.71
CA ILE A 5 -9.69 17.85 21.73
C ILE A 5 -8.89 18.92 20.97
N ILE A 6 -7.56 18.87 21.09
CA ILE A 6 -6.65 19.69 20.29
C ILE A 6 -6.26 18.88 19.05
N THR A 7 -6.75 19.29 17.88
CA THR A 7 -6.39 18.69 16.59
C THR A 7 -5.03 19.22 16.11
N SER A 8 -4.01 18.37 16.09
CA SER A 8 -2.66 18.72 15.62
C SER A 8 -2.53 18.60 14.09
N ASP A 9 -3.13 19.53 13.35
CA ASP A 9 -3.11 19.55 11.86
C ASP A 9 -2.41 20.80 11.30
N LEU A 10 -1.20 21.09 11.83
CA LEU A 10 -0.50 22.37 11.64
C LEU A 10 0.72 22.32 10.69
N LYS A 11 0.99 21.20 10.01
CA LYS A 11 2.12 21.08 9.07
C LYS A 11 1.74 21.25 7.59
N SER A 12 0.45 21.31 7.24
CA SER A 12 -0.03 21.55 5.86
C SER A 12 -0.18 23.03 5.51
N GLU A 13 -0.48 23.92 6.48
CA GLU A 13 -0.65 25.36 6.22
C GLU A 13 0.66 26.14 5.97
N VAL A 14 1.80 25.64 6.46
CA VAL A 14 3.05 26.42 6.52
C VAL A 14 3.64 26.68 5.12
N TYR A 15 3.44 25.77 4.16
CA TYR A 15 4.00 25.91 2.81
C TYR A 15 3.19 26.81 1.85
N LEU A 16 1.94 27.18 2.18
CA LEU A 16 1.13 28.11 1.36
C LEU A 16 1.05 29.54 1.90
N LYS A 17 1.46 29.81 3.14
CA LYS A 17 1.39 31.16 3.74
C LYS A 17 2.62 32.06 3.52
N LEU A 18 3.70 31.55 2.93
CA LEU A 18 4.94 32.32 2.68
C LEU A 18 4.98 33.12 1.36
N SER A 19 3.92 33.08 0.53
CA SER A 19 3.85 33.83 -0.73
C SER A 19 3.12 35.20 -0.65
N LYS A 20 2.66 35.63 0.53
CA LYS A 20 1.90 36.89 0.68
C LYS A 20 2.31 37.70 1.92
N LYS A 21 3.41 38.45 1.81
CA LYS A 21 3.66 39.70 2.56
C LYS A 21 4.94 40.41 2.06
N ASN A 22 4.79 41.40 1.19
CA ASN A 22 5.69 42.57 1.19
C ASN A 22 4.93 43.80 0.63
N PRO A 23 4.58 44.81 1.44
CA PRO A 23 3.67 45.89 1.03
C PRO A 23 4.40 47.22 0.75
N TYR A 24 4.91 47.40 -0.46
CA TYR A 24 5.36 48.73 -0.93
C TYR A 24 5.11 48.89 -2.44
N TYR A 25 3.94 49.47 -2.79
CA TYR A 25 3.80 50.70 -3.59
C TYR A 25 2.30 50.98 -3.79
N SER A 26 1.91 52.26 -3.72
CA SER A 26 0.51 52.71 -3.79
C SER A 26 0.31 53.66 -4.99
N SER A 27 -0.94 53.76 -5.46
CA SER A 27 -1.46 54.71 -6.47
C SER A 27 -0.84 54.59 -7.88
N LEU A 28 -1.63 54.37 -8.94
CA LEU A 28 -2.60 55.36 -9.45
C LEU A 28 -3.82 54.72 -10.13
N ILE A 29 -4.92 55.48 -10.15
CA ILE A 29 -6.20 55.14 -10.78
C ILE A 29 -6.26 55.78 -12.18
N SER A 30 -6.81 55.08 -13.19
CA SER A 30 -7.86 55.56 -14.12
C SER A 30 -7.81 54.91 -15.52
N GLY A 31 -8.99 54.64 -16.10
CA GLY A 31 -9.23 55.00 -17.51
C GLY A 31 -9.16 53.95 -18.63
N CYS A 32 -10.31 53.28 -18.88
CA CYS A 32 -10.93 53.11 -20.22
C CYS A 32 -10.27 52.34 -21.42
N ILE A 33 -11.00 51.29 -21.84
CA ILE A 33 -11.54 51.05 -23.22
C ILE A 33 -10.60 50.59 -24.38
N ASN A 34 -10.89 49.36 -24.86
CA ASN A 34 -10.79 48.80 -26.23
C ASN A 34 -9.64 49.19 -27.21
N LYS A 35 -8.88 48.17 -27.65
CA LYS A 35 -8.96 47.63 -29.03
C LYS A 35 -8.23 46.29 -29.23
N LYS A 36 -8.65 45.56 -30.28
CA LYS A 36 -7.99 44.35 -30.82
C LYS A 36 -6.67 44.71 -31.50
N GLU A 37 -5.68 43.81 -31.47
CA GLU A 37 -4.95 43.36 -32.68
C GLU A 37 -4.14 42.07 -32.45
N ASN A 38 -3.69 41.44 -33.54
CA ASN A 38 -3.19 40.06 -33.62
C ASN A 38 -1.67 39.90 -33.36
N PRO A 39 -1.16 38.68 -33.12
CA PRO A 39 0.18 38.47 -32.59
C PRO A 39 1.31 38.63 -33.63
N ARG A 40 2.50 39.00 -33.16
CA ARG A 40 3.77 38.91 -33.92
C ARG A 40 4.85 38.21 -33.11
N LEU A 41 5.66 37.43 -33.81
CA LEU A 41 6.84 36.74 -33.29
C LEU A 41 7.83 37.73 -32.68
N ILE A 42 8.49 37.33 -31.59
CA ILE A 42 9.74 37.94 -31.14
C ILE A 42 10.83 36.87 -31.20
N LYS A 43 11.83 37.10 -32.06
CA LYS A 43 13.10 36.36 -32.03
C LYS A 43 13.94 36.85 -30.86
N THR A 44 14.69 35.93 -30.27
CA THR A 44 15.80 36.20 -29.35
C THR A 44 16.77 37.24 -29.89
N ASN A 45 17.17 38.19 -29.04
CA ASN A 45 18.51 38.77 -29.11
C ASN A 45 18.98 39.23 -27.72
N GLN A 46 20.31 39.20 -27.55
CA GLN A 46 21.03 39.54 -26.33
C GLN A 46 20.97 41.05 -26.03
N TYR A 47 21.12 41.44 -24.75
CA TYR A 47 22.00 42.57 -24.39
C TYR A 47 22.43 42.50 -22.92
N ILE A 48 23.70 42.82 -22.67
CA ILE A 48 24.35 42.98 -21.36
C ILE A 48 24.56 44.47 -21.11
N PRO A 49 24.44 44.96 -19.87
CA PRO A 49 25.24 46.10 -19.43
C PRO A 49 26.19 45.70 -18.28
N SER A 50 27.47 46.00 -18.47
CA SER A 50 28.55 45.89 -17.50
C SER A 50 28.59 47.06 -16.51
N LEU A 51 29.20 46.88 -15.34
CA LEU A 51 29.78 47.98 -14.56
C LEU A 51 31.18 47.60 -14.05
N LEU A 52 32.10 48.56 -14.10
CA LEU A 52 33.56 48.40 -14.16
C LEU A 52 34.28 48.24 -12.81
N SER A 53 35.49 47.68 -12.90
CA SER A 53 36.54 47.65 -11.87
C SER A 53 37.76 48.52 -12.26
N THR A 54 38.48 49.04 -11.27
CA THR A 54 39.76 49.81 -11.36
C THR A 54 40.54 49.62 -10.03
N LEU A 55 41.87 49.69 -9.89
CA LEU A 55 43.03 50.00 -10.76
C LEU A 55 44.01 48.79 -10.74
N ASP A 56 44.79 48.45 -11.79
CA ASP A 56 45.92 49.12 -12.48
C ASP A 56 47.30 48.92 -11.80
N SER A 57 48.34 48.78 -12.63
CA SER A 57 49.67 48.24 -12.32
C SER A 57 50.79 49.07 -12.95
N LYS A 58 51.95 49.21 -12.28
CA LYS A 58 53.18 49.69 -12.92
C LYS A 58 54.43 48.93 -12.51
N GLU A 59 55.36 48.90 -13.46
CA GLU A 59 56.56 48.07 -13.54
C GLU A 59 57.73 48.57 -12.66
N PHE A 60 58.73 47.70 -12.47
CA PHE A 60 60.13 48.13 -12.58
C PHE A 60 61.02 46.98 -13.11
N ILE A 61 62.01 47.33 -13.93
CA ILE A 61 62.87 46.41 -14.68
C ILE A 61 64.30 46.46 -14.12
N HIS A 62 64.95 45.30 -13.91
CA HIS A 62 66.22 44.95 -14.60
C HIS A 62 66.77 43.54 -14.27
N THR A 63 67.22 42.88 -15.35
CA THR A 63 68.35 41.94 -15.57
C THR A 63 69.27 41.63 -14.35
N VAL A 64 69.90 40.47 -14.15
CA VAL A 64 70.68 39.61 -15.11
C VAL A 64 70.81 38.15 -14.62
N THR A 65 71.13 37.24 -15.55
CA THR A 65 72.03 36.07 -15.42
C THR A 65 71.39 34.67 -15.44
N VAL A 66 71.66 33.96 -16.53
CA VAL A 66 71.45 32.51 -16.72
C VAL A 66 72.42 31.72 -15.85
N CYS A 67 71.94 30.66 -15.18
CA CYS A 67 72.81 29.60 -14.68
C CYS A 67 72.11 28.23 -14.81
N LEU A 68 72.72 27.33 -15.60
CA LEU A 68 72.36 25.92 -15.72
C LEU A 68 72.93 25.14 -14.54
N LEU A 69 72.17 24.25 -13.91
CA LEU A 69 72.59 23.09 -13.08
C LEU A 69 71.31 22.24 -12.77
N PRO A 70 71.41 20.96 -12.32
CA PRO A 70 70.75 19.88 -13.03
C PRO A 70 69.58 19.22 -12.30
N PHE A 71 68.84 18.40 -13.04
CA PHE A 71 67.81 17.48 -12.52
C PHE A 71 68.32 16.62 -11.36
N ALA A 72 67.85 16.89 -10.14
CA ALA A 72 67.95 15.96 -9.02
C ALA A 72 66.71 15.06 -9.01
N PHE A 73 66.92 13.76 -9.25
CA PHE A 73 65.86 12.74 -9.27
C PHE A 73 65.27 12.56 -7.85
N CYS A 74 64.17 13.25 -7.54
CA CYS A 74 63.40 12.96 -6.32
C CYS A 74 62.58 11.69 -6.51
N LEU A 75 63.13 10.56 -6.06
CA LEU A 75 62.40 9.30 -5.89
C LEU A 75 61.35 9.46 -4.79
N LEU A 76 60.15 9.88 -5.18
CA LEU A 76 58.96 9.74 -4.34
C LEU A 76 58.69 8.24 -4.12
N PRO A 77 58.61 7.75 -2.87
CA PRO A 77 58.19 6.38 -2.62
C PRO A 77 56.73 6.24 -3.04
N PHE A 78 56.46 5.38 -4.01
CA PHE A 78 55.09 4.95 -4.32
C PHE A 78 54.49 4.34 -3.05
N ALA A 79 53.55 5.06 -2.42
CA ALA A 79 52.71 4.50 -1.39
C ALA A 79 51.91 3.36 -2.03
N LEU A 80 52.26 2.12 -1.65
CA LEU A 80 51.51 0.92 -2.03
C LEU A 80 50.05 1.11 -1.62
N ILE A 81 49.20 1.39 -2.60
CA ILE A 81 47.75 1.28 -2.46
C ILE A 81 47.48 -0.20 -2.22
N LYS A 82 47.38 -0.58 -0.94
CA LYS A 82 46.94 -1.92 -0.57
C LYS A 82 45.54 -2.10 -1.16
N PRO A 83 45.30 -3.09 -2.03
CA PRO A 83 43.95 -3.41 -2.42
C PRO A 83 43.16 -3.71 -1.14
N ALA A 84 41.97 -3.13 -1.02
CA ALA A 84 41.08 -3.45 0.09
C ALA A 84 40.79 -4.97 0.01
N LEU A 85 41.38 -5.73 0.94
CA LEU A 85 41.09 -7.15 1.07
C LEU A 85 39.59 -7.27 1.31
N ALA A 86 38.88 -7.89 0.37
CA ALA A 86 37.48 -8.23 0.56
C ALA A 86 37.38 -9.03 1.86
N GLN A 87 36.65 -8.51 2.85
CA GLN A 87 36.43 -9.24 4.09
C GLN A 87 35.78 -10.59 3.72
N PRO A 88 36.29 -11.72 4.25
CA PRO A 88 35.73 -13.02 3.93
C PRO A 88 34.27 -13.03 4.32
N LYS A 89 33.38 -13.40 3.38
CA LYS A 89 31.95 -13.53 3.66
C LYS A 89 31.78 -14.50 4.84
N PRO A 90 31.03 -14.14 5.91
CA PRO A 90 30.80 -15.03 7.03
C PRO A 90 30.30 -16.39 6.53
N SER A 91 30.83 -17.47 7.11
CA SER A 91 30.30 -18.81 6.83
C SER A 91 28.85 -18.88 7.30
N PRO A 92 27.93 -19.54 6.56
CA PRO A 92 26.54 -19.60 6.98
C PRO A 92 26.41 -20.33 8.32
N LEU A 93 25.60 -19.79 9.23
CA LEU A 93 25.40 -20.34 10.58
C LEU A 93 23.94 -20.68 10.82
N LYS A 94 23.68 -21.80 11.49
CA LYS A 94 22.43 -22.04 12.21
C LYS A 94 22.66 -21.67 13.66
N VAL A 95 21.81 -20.83 14.21
CA VAL A 95 21.90 -20.32 15.59
C VAL A 95 20.57 -20.52 16.28
N VAL A 96 20.55 -21.20 17.41
CA VAL A 96 19.34 -21.48 18.20
C VAL A 96 19.24 -20.49 19.36
N VAL A 97 18.25 -19.61 19.33
CA VAL A 97 17.91 -18.71 20.44
C VAL A 97 17.18 -19.53 21.50
N ASN A 98 17.81 -19.69 22.68
CA ASN A 98 17.24 -20.42 23.82
C ASN A 98 16.81 -19.49 24.97
N SER A 99 16.94 -18.18 24.80
CA SER A 99 16.68 -17.16 25.82
C SER A 99 15.69 -16.10 25.37
N ASN A 100 14.77 -15.74 26.28
CA ASN A 100 13.79 -14.69 26.08
C ASN A 100 14.24 -13.33 26.68
N GLN A 101 15.45 -13.29 27.23
CA GLN A 101 16.06 -12.08 27.75
C GLN A 101 16.72 -11.28 26.63
N ASP A 102 16.86 -9.98 26.84
CA ASP A 102 17.67 -9.09 26.03
C ASP A 102 18.64 -8.31 26.93
N GLY A 103 19.81 -7.94 26.41
CA GLY A 103 20.81 -7.21 27.17
C GLY A 103 22.19 -7.21 26.52
N SER A 104 23.19 -6.71 27.25
CA SER A 104 24.58 -6.63 26.79
C SER A 104 25.13 -8.02 26.45
N VAL A 105 25.66 -8.17 25.23
CA VAL A 105 26.38 -9.36 24.77
C VAL A 105 27.48 -9.76 25.76
N LYS A 106 27.38 -10.95 26.35
CA LYS A 106 28.34 -11.47 27.34
C LYS A 106 28.24 -13.00 27.36
N PRO A 107 29.34 -13.76 27.49
CA PRO A 107 29.26 -15.20 27.59
C PRO A 107 28.61 -15.65 28.91
N ASP A 108 27.39 -16.18 28.84
CA ASP A 108 26.67 -16.88 29.91
C ASP A 108 26.07 -18.23 29.45
N ASN A 109 24.87 -18.62 29.85
CA ASN A 109 24.24 -19.90 29.46
C ASN A 109 23.15 -19.75 28.40
N ASN A 110 22.90 -18.52 27.94
CA ASN A 110 21.68 -18.12 27.26
C ASN A 110 21.99 -17.36 25.97
N LEU A 111 21.88 -18.02 24.82
CA LEU A 111 22.04 -17.34 23.54
C LEU A 111 20.77 -16.54 23.22
N THR A 112 20.89 -15.22 23.23
CA THR A 112 19.81 -14.26 22.96
C THR A 112 19.62 -13.98 21.46
N LEU A 113 18.46 -13.41 21.08
CA LEU A 113 18.22 -12.97 19.69
C LEU A 113 19.25 -11.93 19.21
N ARG A 114 19.68 -11.03 20.10
CA ARG A 114 20.72 -10.03 19.82
C ARG A 114 22.06 -10.68 19.46
N GLU A 115 22.45 -11.72 20.20
CA GLU A 115 23.67 -12.48 19.94
C GLU A 115 23.55 -13.29 18.65
N ALA A 116 22.40 -13.90 18.39
CA ALA A 116 22.15 -14.61 17.13
C ALA A 116 22.31 -13.71 15.89
N ILE A 117 21.76 -12.49 15.93
CA ILE A 117 21.92 -11.52 14.84
C ILE A 117 23.39 -11.06 14.75
N ASN A 118 24.05 -10.77 15.87
CA ASN A 118 25.47 -10.36 15.86
C ASN A 118 26.42 -11.47 15.34
N LEU A 119 26.16 -12.74 15.65
CA LEU A 119 26.91 -13.88 15.13
C LEU A 119 26.76 -14.00 13.61
N ILE A 120 25.53 -13.91 13.10
CA ILE A 120 25.24 -13.98 11.66
C ILE A 120 25.79 -12.75 10.91
N ASN A 121 25.83 -11.58 11.54
CA ASN A 121 26.48 -10.38 11.02
C ASN A 121 28.02 -10.42 11.09
N GLY A 122 28.60 -11.35 11.86
CA GLY A 122 30.04 -11.41 12.12
C GLY A 122 30.57 -10.32 13.06
N THR A 123 29.68 -9.60 13.77
CA THR A 123 30.04 -8.60 14.80
C THR A 123 30.30 -9.24 16.17
N LEU A 124 29.81 -10.47 16.38
CA LEU A 124 30.14 -11.35 17.50
C LEU A 124 30.83 -12.60 16.94
N THR A 125 31.95 -13.01 17.54
CA THR A 125 32.69 -14.22 17.14
C THR A 125 32.39 -15.38 18.08
N LEU A 126 32.56 -16.61 17.59
CA LEU A 126 32.38 -17.81 18.42
C LEU A 126 33.25 -17.81 19.67
N ASP A 127 34.48 -17.26 19.62
CA ASP A 127 35.39 -17.26 20.78
C ASP A 127 34.94 -16.35 21.94
N GLN A 128 34.03 -15.42 21.67
CA GLN A 128 33.38 -14.57 22.68
C GLN A 128 32.19 -15.25 23.36
N LEU A 129 31.76 -16.42 22.86
CA LEU A 129 30.68 -17.22 23.45
C LEU A 129 31.19 -18.22 24.49
N SER A 130 30.32 -18.55 25.45
CA SER A 130 30.51 -19.63 26.41
C SER A 130 30.43 -21.02 25.74
N PRO A 131 30.85 -22.10 26.44
CA PRO A 131 30.63 -23.47 25.96
C PRO A 131 29.14 -23.81 25.74
N THR A 132 28.23 -23.25 26.55
CA THR A 132 26.78 -23.51 26.48
C THR A 132 26.15 -22.83 25.25
N GLU A 133 26.57 -21.60 24.97
CA GLU A 133 26.15 -20.83 23.79
C GLU A 133 26.74 -21.41 22.50
N LYS A 134 28.01 -21.84 22.51
CA LYS A 134 28.64 -22.55 21.39
C LYS A 134 27.85 -23.80 20.98
N ALA A 135 27.24 -24.50 21.93
CA ALA A 135 26.39 -25.65 21.65
C ALA A 135 25.06 -25.30 20.94
N GLN A 136 24.67 -24.02 20.90
CA GLN A 136 23.52 -23.52 20.14
C GLN A 136 23.89 -23.07 18.71
N VAL A 137 25.17 -23.12 18.32
CA VAL A 137 25.65 -22.65 17.01
C VAL A 137 26.24 -23.80 16.18
N GLU A 138 25.73 -23.95 14.97
CA GLU A 138 26.16 -24.97 13.99
C GLU A 138 26.63 -24.27 12.70
N SER A 139 27.88 -24.52 12.30
CA SER A 139 28.41 -24.06 11.02
C SER A 139 27.82 -24.86 9.86
N LEU A 140 27.17 -24.17 8.93
CA LEU A 140 26.54 -24.79 7.76
C LEU A 140 27.47 -24.75 6.54
N SER A 141 27.39 -25.79 5.71
CA SER A 141 28.13 -25.83 4.45
C SER A 141 27.47 -24.95 3.38
N SER A 142 28.27 -24.18 2.64
CA SER A 142 27.81 -23.50 1.42
C SER A 142 27.21 -24.53 0.44
N PRO A 143 26.05 -24.28 -0.20
CA PRO A 143 25.37 -23.00 -0.38
C PRO A 143 24.21 -22.73 0.61
N ALA A 144 24.25 -23.27 1.83
CA ALA A 144 23.20 -23.03 2.83
C ALA A 144 23.03 -21.54 3.19
N ARG A 145 21.80 -21.16 3.59
CA ARG A 145 21.46 -19.86 4.16
C ARG A 145 21.70 -19.86 5.67
N SER A 146 22.09 -18.72 6.24
CA SER A 146 22.14 -18.57 7.70
C SER A 146 20.72 -18.60 8.27
N LYS A 147 20.55 -19.16 9.47
CA LYS A 147 19.25 -19.35 10.10
C LYS A 147 19.28 -19.04 11.58
N ILE A 148 18.34 -18.22 12.04
CA ILE A 148 17.98 -18.07 13.45
C ILE A 148 16.77 -18.96 13.71
N GLU A 149 16.94 -19.92 14.61
CA GLU A 149 15.90 -20.81 15.13
C GLU A 149 15.60 -20.46 16.59
N PHE A 150 14.47 -20.93 17.13
CA PHE A 150 14.04 -20.67 18.49
C PHE A 150 13.76 -21.97 19.24
N ASN A 151 14.26 -22.05 20.47
CA ASN A 151 14.00 -23.11 21.43
C ASN A 151 13.84 -22.49 22.83
N LEU A 152 12.91 -21.52 22.92
CA LEU A 152 12.59 -20.82 24.16
C LEU A 152 11.83 -21.73 25.12
N PRO A 153 11.94 -21.55 26.45
CA PRO A 153 11.10 -22.26 27.40
C PRO A 153 9.62 -21.99 27.14
N GLY A 154 8.77 -23.03 27.15
CA GLY A 154 7.39 -22.95 26.64
C GLY A 154 6.40 -22.03 27.38
N GLN A 155 6.83 -21.36 28.46
CA GLN A 155 6.07 -20.32 29.18
C GLN A 155 6.77 -18.96 29.14
N GLN A 156 7.84 -18.85 28.35
CA GLN A 156 8.74 -17.70 28.24
C GLN A 156 9.09 -17.48 26.75
N THR A 157 8.10 -17.52 25.85
CA THR A 157 8.32 -17.36 24.41
C THR A 157 8.27 -15.90 23.93
N THR A 158 8.02 -14.95 24.84
CA THR A 158 8.11 -13.50 24.58
C THR A 158 9.49 -12.98 24.92
N ILE A 159 10.21 -12.55 23.88
CA ILE A 159 11.48 -11.82 23.97
C ILE A 159 11.17 -10.36 24.25
N ARG A 160 11.66 -9.85 25.39
CA ARG A 160 11.46 -8.47 25.83
C ARG A 160 12.73 -7.65 25.61
N LEU A 161 12.71 -6.77 24.61
CA LEU A 161 13.87 -5.98 24.21
C LEU A 161 14.13 -4.81 25.17
N VAL A 162 15.39 -4.60 25.55
CA VAL A 162 15.82 -3.49 26.42
C VAL A 162 16.58 -2.40 25.67
N GLU A 163 17.02 -2.70 24.44
CA GLU A 163 17.61 -1.74 23.50
C GLU A 163 17.32 -2.17 22.05
N HIS A 164 17.54 -1.30 21.07
CA HIS A 164 17.36 -1.64 19.65
C HIS A 164 18.17 -2.88 19.23
N LEU A 165 17.56 -3.83 18.53
CA LEU A 165 18.28 -4.94 17.93
C LEU A 165 19.26 -4.45 16.85
N PRO A 166 20.44 -5.08 16.69
CA PRO A 166 21.30 -4.84 15.55
C PRO A 166 20.55 -5.18 14.24
N PRO A 167 20.76 -4.43 13.14
CA PRO A 167 20.09 -4.71 11.88
C PRO A 167 20.59 -6.04 11.27
N ILE A 168 19.73 -6.72 10.53
CA ILE A 168 20.09 -7.91 9.74
C ILE A 168 20.92 -7.43 8.53
N ALA A 169 22.24 -7.53 8.67
CA ALA A 169 23.22 -6.95 7.75
C ALA A 169 23.90 -8.01 6.86
N THR A 170 23.72 -9.30 7.12
CA THR A 170 24.13 -10.41 6.27
C THR A 170 23.02 -10.80 5.28
N ALA A 171 23.40 -11.11 4.04
CA ALA A 171 22.47 -11.56 3.00
C ALA A 171 22.14 -13.07 3.14
N GLY A 172 20.92 -13.46 2.78
CA GLY A 172 20.49 -14.87 2.80
C GLY A 172 20.28 -15.41 4.22
N VAL A 173 19.56 -14.64 5.05
CA VAL A 173 19.26 -14.96 6.45
C VAL A 173 17.79 -15.35 6.60
N ILE A 174 17.49 -16.40 7.36
CA ILE A 174 16.12 -16.80 7.70
C ILE A 174 15.95 -16.64 9.22
N VAL A 175 14.99 -15.83 9.66
CA VAL A 175 14.55 -15.76 11.06
C VAL A 175 13.26 -16.56 11.18
N ASP A 176 13.32 -17.72 11.85
CA ASP A 176 12.33 -18.79 11.73
C ASP A 176 11.63 -19.10 13.06
N GLY A 177 10.62 -18.30 13.41
CA GLY A 177 9.76 -18.54 14.58
C GLY A 177 8.98 -19.86 14.52
N THR A 178 8.86 -20.49 13.35
CA THR A 178 8.15 -21.78 13.17
C THR A 178 8.93 -22.97 13.77
N THR A 179 10.18 -22.76 14.17
CA THR A 179 11.02 -23.77 14.84
C THR A 179 10.76 -23.93 16.32
N GLN A 180 10.07 -22.97 16.96
CA GLN A 180 9.73 -23.01 18.38
C GLN A 180 8.91 -24.27 18.72
N PRO A 181 9.36 -25.11 19.68
CA PRO A 181 8.61 -26.29 20.10
C PRO A 181 7.16 -25.96 20.49
N GLY A 182 6.23 -26.75 19.93
CA GLY A 182 4.79 -26.56 20.07
C GLY A 182 4.12 -25.78 18.93
N TYR A 183 4.88 -25.17 18.01
CA TYR A 183 4.30 -24.42 16.89
C TYR A 183 3.47 -25.34 15.99
N ASN A 184 2.21 -24.95 15.75
CA ASN A 184 1.27 -25.71 14.93
C ASN A 184 0.91 -24.94 13.65
N ARG A 185 1.52 -25.33 12.54
CA ARG A 185 1.29 -24.73 11.22
C ARG A 185 -0.16 -24.87 10.71
N ASP A 186 -0.91 -25.87 11.21
CA ASP A 186 -2.26 -26.20 10.74
C ASP A 186 -3.35 -25.56 11.64
N GLN A 187 -2.94 -24.78 12.66
CA GLN A 187 -3.84 -24.05 13.57
C GLN A 187 -3.82 -22.56 13.27
N SER A 188 -4.89 -22.05 12.68
CA SER A 188 -5.11 -20.62 12.47
C SER A 188 -6.01 -19.99 13.52
N ALA A 189 -5.86 -18.69 13.74
CA ALA A 189 -6.78 -17.86 14.51
C ALA A 189 -8.03 -17.42 13.72
N THR A 190 -7.98 -17.45 12.38
CA THR A 190 -8.94 -16.82 11.47
C THR A 190 -9.44 -17.78 10.38
N ALA A 191 -10.73 -17.70 10.04
CA ALA A 191 -11.34 -18.57 9.03
C ALA A 191 -11.18 -18.04 7.60
N GLU A 192 -11.03 -16.72 7.43
CA GLU A 192 -11.00 -16.07 6.12
C GLU A 192 -9.70 -16.36 5.35
N ILE A 193 -8.57 -16.37 6.06
CA ILE A 193 -7.26 -16.78 5.55
C ILE A 193 -6.58 -17.59 6.67
N GLU A 194 -6.16 -18.82 6.36
CA GLU A 194 -5.48 -19.71 7.32
C GLU A 194 -4.04 -19.23 7.59
N ILE A 195 -3.89 -18.29 8.52
CA ILE A 195 -2.60 -17.79 9.01
C ILE A 195 -2.31 -18.44 10.38
N PRO A 196 -1.19 -19.18 10.56
CA PRO A 196 -0.88 -19.85 11.81
C PRO A 196 -0.71 -18.89 13.00
N ILE A 197 -0.90 -19.39 14.22
CA ILE A 197 -0.61 -18.64 15.45
C ILE A 197 0.91 -18.73 15.75
N PRO A 198 1.66 -17.61 15.79
CA PRO A 198 3.06 -17.62 16.17
C PRO A 198 3.22 -17.88 17.66
N LEU A 199 4.25 -18.61 18.07
CA LEU A 199 4.56 -18.81 19.50
C LEU A 199 5.60 -17.83 20.03
N VAL A 200 6.54 -17.40 19.19
CA VAL A 200 7.59 -16.45 19.56
C VAL A 200 7.10 -15.04 19.36
N ALA A 201 7.17 -14.23 20.42
CA ALA A 201 6.84 -12.82 20.40
C ALA A 201 8.09 -11.96 20.59
N ILE A 202 8.18 -10.82 19.91
CA ILE A 202 9.21 -9.81 20.08
C ILE A 202 8.51 -8.48 20.39
N THR A 203 8.85 -7.88 21.51
CA THR A 203 8.23 -6.64 22.00
C THR A 203 9.21 -5.86 22.87
N PRO A 204 9.09 -4.53 23.03
CA PRO A 204 9.84 -3.81 24.05
C PRO A 204 9.57 -4.34 25.46
N ALA A 205 10.56 -4.23 26.34
CA ALA A 205 10.38 -4.44 27.77
C ALA A 205 9.49 -3.35 28.37
N GLU A 206 8.86 -3.65 29.50
CA GLU A 206 8.00 -2.68 30.20
C GLU A 206 8.78 -1.41 30.53
N THR A 207 8.18 -0.25 30.28
CA THR A 207 8.77 1.10 30.44
C THR A 207 9.97 1.44 29.53
N VAL A 208 10.37 0.57 28.60
CA VAL A 208 11.43 0.86 27.62
C VAL A 208 10.81 1.31 26.29
N GLU A 209 11.22 2.49 25.81
CA GLU A 209 10.87 2.97 24.47
C GLU A 209 11.86 2.39 23.45
N ILE A 210 11.34 1.60 22.50
CA ILE A 210 12.10 1.11 21.35
C ILE A 210 11.22 1.30 20.12
N PHE A 211 11.68 2.13 19.19
CA PHE A 211 10.89 2.46 18.01
C PHE A 211 10.96 1.40 16.90
N GLN A 212 11.92 0.48 16.88
CA GLN A 212 12.09 -0.51 15.80
C GLN A 212 12.23 -1.93 16.32
N GLY A 213 11.44 -2.85 15.75
CA GLY A 213 11.54 -4.28 15.99
C GLY A 213 12.70 -4.91 15.21
N LEU A 214 12.47 -5.27 13.95
CA LEU A 214 13.49 -5.82 13.06
C LEU A 214 13.84 -4.85 11.93
N THR A 215 15.13 -4.55 11.76
CA THR A 215 15.64 -3.71 10.67
C THR A 215 16.44 -4.55 9.68
N ILE A 216 16.06 -4.55 8.40
CA ILE A 216 16.62 -5.36 7.32
C ILE A 216 17.37 -4.44 6.34
N ILE A 217 18.68 -4.70 6.15
CA ILE A 217 19.56 -3.87 5.30
C ILE A 217 20.38 -4.67 4.27
N ASN A 218 19.95 -5.89 3.94
CA ASN A 218 20.61 -6.75 2.95
C ASN A 218 19.63 -7.71 2.25
N ASP A 219 20.11 -8.37 1.20
CA ASP A 219 19.32 -9.18 0.27
C ASP A 219 18.94 -10.58 0.83
N ASP A 220 17.91 -11.20 0.25
CA ASP A 220 17.49 -12.60 0.48
C ASP A 220 17.09 -12.93 1.94
N VAL A 221 16.60 -11.95 2.70
CA VAL A 221 16.16 -12.12 4.10
C VAL A 221 14.73 -12.63 4.18
N ILE A 222 14.48 -13.66 4.99
CA ILE A 222 13.14 -14.21 5.25
C ILE A 222 12.81 -14.06 6.75
N ILE A 223 11.70 -13.42 7.07
CA ILE A 223 11.13 -13.34 8.42
C ILE A 223 9.83 -14.15 8.43
N LYS A 224 9.69 -15.13 9.34
CA LYS A 224 8.45 -15.91 9.43
C LYS A 224 8.10 -16.46 10.80
N GLY A 225 6.80 -16.64 11.06
CA GLY A 225 6.30 -17.35 12.24
C GLY A 225 6.47 -16.60 13.57
N LEU A 226 6.62 -15.27 13.51
CA LEU A 226 6.80 -14.41 14.68
C LEU A 226 5.52 -13.60 14.99
N SER A 227 5.40 -13.14 16.22
CA SER A 227 4.59 -11.99 16.61
C SER A 227 5.54 -10.83 16.94
N ILE A 228 5.32 -9.65 16.37
CA ILE A 228 6.14 -8.45 16.60
C ILE A 228 5.17 -7.30 16.90
N TYR A 229 5.34 -6.61 18.02
CA TYR A 229 4.42 -5.53 18.44
C TYR A 229 5.01 -4.61 19.52
N GLY A 230 4.40 -3.43 19.66
CA GLY A 230 4.73 -2.42 20.66
C GLY A 230 5.78 -1.40 20.22
N PHE A 231 6.21 -1.44 18.96
CA PHE A 231 7.31 -0.61 18.44
C PHE A 231 6.84 0.78 18.03
N ASN A 232 7.06 1.73 18.92
CA ASN A 232 6.62 3.12 18.79
C ASN A 232 7.66 4.05 19.40
N GLY A 233 7.56 5.34 19.11
CA GLY A 233 8.44 6.36 19.69
C GLY A 233 7.71 7.67 19.91
N GLU A 234 8.13 8.41 20.94
CA GLU A 234 7.59 9.74 21.22
C GLU A 234 7.70 10.62 19.96
N HIS A 235 6.67 11.45 19.74
CA HIS A 235 6.60 12.37 18.59
C HIS A 235 7.54 13.58 18.74
N GLN A 236 8.83 13.33 19.00
CA GLN A 236 9.86 14.36 19.02
C GLN A 236 10.07 14.88 17.59
N ALA A 237 10.25 16.20 17.45
CA ALA A 237 10.26 16.86 16.13
C ALA A 237 11.44 16.47 15.21
N THR A 238 12.36 15.64 15.71
CA THR A 238 13.64 15.25 15.10
C THR A 238 13.92 13.74 15.24
N VAL A 239 12.90 12.87 15.21
CA VAL A 239 13.12 11.41 15.16
C VAL A 239 13.89 11.05 13.88
N ILE A 240 15.14 10.58 14.04
CA ILE A 240 16.11 10.36 12.96
C ILE A 240 15.76 9.14 12.10
N SER A 241 15.05 8.17 12.68
CA SER A 241 14.64 6.93 12.03
C SER A 241 13.28 6.51 12.56
N THR A 242 12.32 6.31 11.66
CA THR A 242 10.90 6.24 12.04
C THR A 242 10.54 4.87 12.65
N PRO A 243 9.53 4.80 13.55
CA PRO A 243 9.20 3.55 14.21
C PRO A 243 8.51 2.53 13.29
N ALA A 244 8.74 1.23 13.47
CA ALA A 244 8.03 0.14 12.79
C ALA A 244 8.30 -1.23 13.45
N ASP A 245 7.39 -2.19 13.31
CA ASP A 245 7.66 -3.60 13.67
C ASP A 245 8.76 -4.19 12.77
N ILE A 246 8.69 -3.94 11.46
CA ILE A 246 9.72 -4.33 10.48
C ILE A 246 10.04 -3.14 9.55
N LEU A 247 11.32 -2.73 9.54
CA LEU A 247 11.85 -1.73 8.62
C LEU A 247 12.76 -2.39 7.57
N ILE A 248 12.52 -2.11 6.29
CA ILE A 248 13.40 -2.48 5.17
C ILE A 248 14.03 -1.20 4.60
N SER A 249 15.34 -1.07 4.71
CA SER A 249 16.10 0.13 4.30
C SER A 249 17.45 -0.23 3.69
N HIS A 250 18.02 0.70 2.94
CA HIS A 250 19.46 0.70 2.68
C HIS A 250 20.30 0.85 3.97
N ARG A 251 21.61 0.56 3.89
CA ARG A 251 22.52 0.43 5.03
C ARG A 251 22.81 1.74 5.75
N LEU A 252 22.85 2.85 5.02
CA LEU A 252 22.92 4.17 5.63
C LEU A 252 21.52 4.57 6.15
N PRO A 253 21.43 5.20 7.34
CA PRO A 253 20.17 5.81 7.78
C PRO A 253 19.73 6.86 6.74
N PRO A 254 18.42 7.10 6.57
CA PRO A 254 17.93 8.08 5.62
C PRO A 254 18.47 9.49 5.97
N ASP A 255 19.44 9.96 5.17
CA ASP A 255 20.01 11.30 5.34
C ASP A 255 18.99 12.37 4.90
N TYR A 256 18.26 12.88 5.88
CA TYR A 256 17.36 14.03 5.73
C TYR A 256 18.08 15.38 5.75
N ASP A 257 19.37 15.44 6.10
CA ASP A 257 20.10 16.69 6.40
C ASP A 257 21.34 16.91 5.49
N SER A 258 21.46 16.16 4.38
CA SER A 258 22.25 16.45 3.18
C SER A 258 23.76 16.76 3.35
N LYS A 259 24.34 16.46 4.51
CA LYS A 259 25.71 16.86 4.90
C LYS A 259 26.75 15.78 4.66
N PHE A 260 26.36 14.54 4.36
CA PHE A 260 27.31 13.52 3.90
C PHE A 260 27.62 13.71 2.41
N TYR A 261 28.86 14.11 2.13
CA TYR A 261 29.35 14.26 0.75
C TYR A 261 29.17 12.96 -0.04
N LYS A 262 28.44 13.03 -1.16
CA LYS A 262 28.12 11.92 -2.09
C LYS A 262 29.34 11.17 -2.68
N SER A 263 30.57 11.54 -2.34
CA SER A 263 31.80 11.14 -3.05
C SER A 263 32.60 10.01 -2.38
N GLN A 264 32.20 9.48 -1.22
CA GLN A 264 32.97 8.46 -0.48
C GLN A 264 32.24 7.13 -0.21
N PHE A 265 30.94 7.05 -0.46
CA PHE A 265 30.18 5.81 -0.29
C PHE A 265 29.75 5.27 -1.66
N ALA A 266 30.00 3.99 -1.91
CA ALA A 266 29.43 3.29 -3.05
C ALA A 266 27.89 3.41 -3.02
N ALA A 267 27.25 3.54 -4.18
CA ALA A 267 25.81 3.74 -4.26
C ALA A 267 25.06 2.62 -3.51
N ASP A 268 24.44 2.99 -2.40
CA ASP A 268 23.85 2.04 -1.46
C ASP A 268 22.62 1.36 -2.09
N LYS A 269 22.74 0.05 -2.32
CA LYS A 269 21.77 -0.75 -3.08
C LYS A 269 20.53 -1.01 -2.20
N PRO A 270 19.29 -0.87 -2.73
CA PRO A 270 18.10 -1.32 -2.01
C PRO A 270 18.18 -2.84 -1.72
N PRO A 271 17.83 -3.30 -0.51
CA PRO A 271 17.62 -4.71 -0.21
C PRO A 271 16.70 -5.38 -1.23
N GLN A 272 17.06 -6.59 -1.65
CA GLN A 272 16.34 -7.39 -2.63
C GLN A 272 15.78 -8.69 -2.03
N SER A 273 14.68 -9.19 -2.59
CA SER A 273 14.14 -10.53 -2.27
C SER A 273 13.81 -10.75 -0.79
N VAL A 274 13.33 -9.71 -0.09
CA VAL A 274 12.93 -9.81 1.33
C VAL A 274 11.53 -10.42 1.42
N ILE A 275 11.34 -11.45 2.23
CA ILE A 275 10.06 -12.13 2.43
C ILE A 275 9.63 -12.00 3.90
N ILE A 276 8.40 -11.53 4.13
CA ILE A 276 7.75 -11.51 5.44
C ILE A 276 6.49 -12.38 5.32
N GLU A 277 6.45 -13.51 6.02
CA GLU A 277 5.36 -14.48 5.89
C GLU A 277 4.87 -15.11 7.19
N ASN A 278 3.59 -15.48 7.25
CA ASN A 278 2.98 -16.16 8.41
C ASN A 278 3.31 -15.47 9.76
N THR A 279 3.41 -14.15 9.74
CA THR A 279 3.84 -13.30 10.86
C THR A 279 2.67 -12.44 11.32
N TRP A 280 2.61 -12.17 12.63
CA TRP A 280 1.64 -11.25 13.22
C TRP A 280 2.35 -9.95 13.60
N LEU A 281 1.79 -8.82 13.16
CA LEU A 281 2.34 -7.48 13.35
C LEU A 281 1.31 -6.62 14.09
N GLY A 282 1.78 -5.85 15.07
CA GLY A 282 0.98 -5.04 15.97
C GLY A 282 0.11 -5.82 16.96
N ILE A 283 0.14 -7.17 16.95
CA ILE A 283 -0.61 -8.02 17.89
C ILE A 283 0.22 -9.16 18.53
N PRO A 284 0.07 -9.41 19.85
CA PRO A 284 0.57 -10.59 20.54
C PRO A 284 -0.12 -11.91 20.08
N PRO A 285 0.46 -13.09 20.41
CA PRO A 285 -0.12 -14.40 20.09
C PRO A 285 -1.51 -14.67 20.68
N ASP A 286 -1.92 -13.95 21.73
CA ASP A 286 -3.26 -14.06 22.33
C ASP A 286 -4.32 -13.16 21.67
N GLU A 287 -3.93 -12.40 20.64
CA GLU A 287 -4.77 -11.48 19.85
C GLU A 287 -5.34 -10.29 20.62
N SER A 288 -4.89 -10.07 21.86
CA SER A 288 -5.24 -8.86 22.60
C SER A 288 -4.70 -7.61 21.90
N MET A 289 -5.37 -6.48 22.08
CA MET A 289 -4.82 -5.19 21.67
C MET A 289 -3.69 -4.85 22.66
N PRO A 290 -2.44 -4.61 22.21
CA PRO A 290 -1.33 -4.34 23.11
C PRO A 290 -1.51 -3.00 23.83
N SER A 291 -0.97 -2.89 25.05
CA SER A 291 -1.03 -1.65 25.84
C SER A 291 -0.30 -0.48 25.19
N THR A 292 0.74 -0.78 24.42
CA THR A 292 1.45 0.15 23.53
C THR A 292 1.26 -0.37 22.12
N MET A 293 0.66 0.44 21.25
CA MET A 293 0.49 0.11 19.83
C MET A 293 1.77 0.40 19.06
N SER A 294 2.07 -0.39 18.03
CA SER A 294 3.16 -0.09 17.11
C SER A 294 2.80 1.08 16.20
N ALA A 295 3.78 1.89 15.78
CA ALA A 295 3.50 3.02 14.89
C ALA A 295 3.14 2.56 13.47
N PHE A 296 3.89 1.61 12.92
CA PHE A 296 3.72 1.05 11.58
C PHE A 296 4.08 -0.44 11.59
N GLY A 297 3.43 -1.24 10.76
CA GLY A 297 3.72 -2.68 10.68
C GLY A 297 4.97 -2.95 9.84
N VAL A 298 4.82 -2.97 8.52
CA VAL A 298 5.95 -3.08 7.59
C VAL A 298 6.22 -1.73 6.93
N TRP A 299 7.43 -1.20 7.11
CA TRP A 299 7.92 -0.06 6.35
C TRP A 299 8.94 -0.51 5.30
N VAL A 300 8.55 -0.52 4.03
CA VAL A 300 9.48 -0.66 2.90
C VAL A 300 10.02 0.72 2.52
N PHE A 301 10.99 1.22 3.29
CA PHE A 301 11.57 2.54 3.01
C PHE A 301 12.28 2.51 1.65
N ASN A 302 13.13 1.49 1.45
CA ASN A 302 13.85 1.26 0.20
C ASN A 302 13.99 -0.25 -0.04
N GLY A 303 13.48 -0.78 -1.15
CA GLY A 303 13.54 -2.22 -1.47
C GLY A 303 13.22 -2.56 -2.93
N THR A 304 13.45 -3.82 -3.31
CA THR A 304 13.04 -4.40 -4.61
C THR A 304 12.68 -5.88 -4.44
N GLY A 305 11.60 -6.37 -5.04
CA GLY A 305 11.19 -7.78 -4.93
C GLY A 305 10.78 -8.17 -3.51
N VAL A 306 10.21 -7.24 -2.74
CA VAL A 306 9.75 -7.48 -1.37
C VAL A 306 8.41 -8.22 -1.42
N THR A 307 8.25 -9.28 -0.65
CA THR A 307 7.00 -10.04 -0.53
C THR A 307 6.48 -10.00 0.90
N ILE A 308 5.27 -9.47 1.09
CA ILE A 308 4.54 -9.45 2.36
C ILE A 308 3.33 -10.36 2.16
N ARG A 309 3.36 -11.59 2.69
CA ARG A 309 2.30 -12.57 2.46
C ARG A 309 1.77 -13.32 3.68
N ARG A 310 0.48 -13.61 3.73
CA ARG A 310 -0.13 -14.42 4.82
C ARG A 310 0.15 -13.87 6.23
N ASN A 311 0.20 -12.55 6.38
CA ASN A 311 0.43 -11.91 7.68
C ASN A 311 -0.87 -11.36 8.27
N ARG A 312 -0.97 -11.33 9.60
CA ARG A 312 -2.01 -10.56 10.31
C ARG A 312 -1.37 -9.24 10.74
N ILE A 313 -1.93 -8.12 10.31
CA ILE A 313 -1.37 -6.78 10.54
C ILE A 313 -2.46 -5.91 11.16
N ALA A 314 -2.40 -5.70 12.47
CA ALA A 314 -3.50 -5.07 13.19
C ALA A 314 -3.07 -4.12 14.31
N TYR A 315 -3.95 -3.20 14.65
CA TYR A 315 -3.84 -2.27 15.77
C TYR A 315 -2.58 -1.38 15.78
N HIS A 316 -2.13 -0.93 14.61
CA HIS A 316 -1.11 0.11 14.50
C HIS A 316 -1.70 1.51 14.68
N ASP A 317 -0.94 2.41 15.30
CA ASP A 317 -1.28 3.84 15.36
C ASP A 317 -1.35 4.45 13.95
N GLY A 318 -0.39 4.08 13.09
CA GLY A 318 -0.32 4.45 11.69
C GLY A 318 -0.70 3.29 10.76
N SER A 319 -0.08 3.26 9.57
CA SER A 319 -0.39 2.30 8.52
C SER A 319 0.15 0.90 8.81
N GLY A 320 -0.60 -0.13 8.44
CA GLY A 320 -0.15 -1.52 8.54
C GLY A 320 1.02 -1.81 7.59
N ILE A 321 0.96 -1.28 6.35
CA ILE A 321 2.08 -1.32 5.40
C ILE A 321 2.30 0.08 4.82
N ILE A 322 3.55 0.54 4.77
CA ILE A 322 3.95 1.83 4.21
C ILE A 322 5.23 1.75 3.36
N THR A 323 5.31 2.57 2.31
CA THR A 323 6.53 2.79 1.50
C THR A 323 6.96 4.26 1.54
N SER A 324 8.18 4.60 1.07
CA SER A 324 8.59 6.03 1.01
C SER A 324 9.58 6.42 -0.08
N LYS A 325 10.72 5.74 -0.22
CA LYS A 325 11.74 6.09 -1.23
C LYS A 325 11.54 5.24 -2.48
N GLN A 326 11.54 3.92 -2.31
CA GLN A 326 11.34 2.97 -3.41
C GLN A 326 10.83 1.62 -2.90
N ALA A 327 9.81 1.08 -3.56
CA ALA A 327 9.46 -0.34 -3.47
C ALA A 327 9.05 -0.81 -4.87
N ARG A 328 10.00 -1.40 -5.60
CA ARG A 328 9.76 -2.00 -6.93
C ARG A 328 9.52 -3.50 -6.79
N ASP A 329 8.67 -4.06 -7.64
CA ASP A 329 8.31 -5.49 -7.63
C ASP A 329 7.76 -5.94 -6.25
N LEU A 330 7.07 -5.04 -5.54
CA LEU A 330 6.48 -5.30 -4.23
C LEU A 330 5.22 -6.15 -4.37
N THR A 331 5.14 -7.26 -3.65
CA THR A 331 3.97 -8.14 -3.61
C THR A 331 3.36 -8.13 -2.21
N ILE A 332 2.10 -7.71 -2.08
CA ILE A 332 1.31 -7.75 -0.85
C ILE A 332 0.13 -8.70 -1.10
N THR A 333 0.16 -9.91 -0.55
CA THR A 333 -0.85 -10.93 -0.89
C THR A 333 -1.30 -11.83 0.27
N GLU A 334 -2.55 -12.28 0.27
CA GLU A 334 -3.12 -13.15 1.30
C GLU A 334 -3.01 -12.59 2.75
N ASN A 335 -2.88 -11.28 2.95
CA ASN A 335 -2.78 -10.70 4.29
C ASN A 335 -4.16 -10.35 4.89
N ILE A 336 -4.25 -10.37 6.22
CA ILE A 336 -5.38 -9.83 6.98
C ILE A 336 -4.93 -8.51 7.62
N ILE A 337 -5.45 -7.37 7.15
CA ILE A 337 -5.02 -6.03 7.58
C ILE A 337 -6.20 -5.30 8.23
N VAL A 338 -6.18 -5.21 9.57
CA VAL A 338 -7.38 -4.85 10.37
C VAL A 338 -7.13 -3.77 11.42
N GLY A 339 -7.99 -2.75 11.46
CA GLY A 339 -8.04 -1.81 12.59
C GLY A 339 -6.78 -0.97 12.81
N ASN A 340 -6.07 -0.64 11.72
CA ASN A 340 -4.89 0.24 11.76
C ASN A 340 -5.29 1.71 11.55
N GLY A 341 -4.39 2.62 11.92
CA GLY A 341 -4.51 4.05 11.63
C GLY A 341 -5.14 4.90 12.74
N MET A 342 -5.09 4.44 13.99
CA MET A 342 -5.82 5.05 15.12
C MET A 342 -5.33 6.46 15.52
N ALA A 343 -4.04 6.77 15.36
CA ALA A 343 -3.46 8.06 15.77
C ALA A 343 -2.57 8.75 14.71
N GLY A 344 -1.97 7.99 13.79
CA GLY A 344 -1.01 8.45 12.79
C GLY A 344 -1.55 8.46 11.35
N MET A 345 -0.74 7.99 10.40
CA MET A 345 -1.17 7.83 9.00
C MET A 345 -2.26 6.74 8.94
N PRO A 346 -3.48 7.05 8.49
CA PRO A 346 -4.64 6.24 8.89
C PRO A 346 -4.94 5.06 7.94
N ASP A 347 -4.25 4.99 6.81
CA ASP A 347 -4.57 4.08 5.71
C ASP A 347 -3.95 2.69 5.96
N ALA A 348 -4.62 1.59 5.57
CA ALA A 348 -4.17 0.23 5.83
C ALA A 348 -2.87 -0.10 5.07
N ILE A 349 -2.86 0.20 3.78
CA ILE A 349 -1.69 0.19 2.90
C ILE A 349 -1.51 1.60 2.33
N ARG A 350 -0.35 2.23 2.59
CA ARG A 350 0.01 3.55 2.07
C ARG A 350 1.25 3.45 1.17
N LEU A 351 1.09 3.74 -0.12
CA LEU A 351 2.21 3.70 -1.08
C LEU A 351 2.64 5.12 -1.51
N ASP A 352 3.92 5.40 -1.37
CA ASP A 352 4.61 6.66 -1.60
C ASP A 352 6.04 6.38 -2.14
N GLY A 353 6.58 7.27 -2.98
CA GLY A 353 7.89 7.11 -3.64
C GLY A 353 7.86 6.42 -5.00
N THR A 354 8.97 5.78 -5.40
CA THR A 354 9.03 4.99 -6.65
C THR A 354 8.44 3.60 -6.43
N ILE A 355 7.22 3.38 -6.94
CA ILE A 355 6.39 2.19 -6.75
C ILE A 355 6.01 1.67 -8.12
N ASP A 356 6.73 0.64 -8.55
CA ASP A 356 6.61 0.09 -9.90
C ASP A 356 6.46 -1.43 -9.85
N ASN A 357 5.74 -1.99 -10.83
CA ASN A 357 5.37 -3.41 -10.91
C ASN A 357 4.84 -3.99 -9.56
N THR A 358 4.08 -3.18 -8.82
CA THR A 358 3.63 -3.54 -7.47
C THR A 358 2.24 -4.18 -7.50
N THR A 359 2.04 -5.27 -6.76
CA THR A 359 0.78 -6.02 -6.71
C THR A 359 0.23 -6.11 -5.29
N ILE A 360 -1.05 -5.78 -5.13
CA ILE A 360 -1.85 -5.97 -3.91
C ILE A 360 -2.98 -6.94 -4.27
N ASP A 361 -2.83 -8.24 -3.98
CA ASP A 361 -3.75 -9.28 -4.43
C ASP A 361 -4.30 -10.18 -3.30
N SER A 362 -5.61 -10.48 -3.34
CA SER A 362 -6.25 -11.48 -2.46
C SER A 362 -6.11 -11.20 -0.95
N ASN A 363 -6.01 -9.93 -0.54
CA ASN A 363 -5.96 -9.53 0.87
C ASN A 363 -7.36 -9.28 1.45
N LEU A 364 -7.51 -9.46 2.75
CA LEU A 364 -8.65 -9.02 3.55
C LEU A 364 -8.28 -7.71 4.27
N ILE A 365 -8.90 -6.60 3.91
CA ILE A 365 -8.60 -5.26 4.46
C ILE A 365 -9.87 -4.69 5.10
N CYS A 366 -9.89 -4.58 6.43
CA CYS A 366 -11.13 -4.26 7.15
C CYS A 366 -10.97 -3.34 8.36
N GLY A 367 -11.92 -2.41 8.55
CA GLY A 367 -12.02 -1.64 9.80
C GLY A 367 -10.89 -0.65 10.05
N ASN A 368 -10.06 -0.34 9.05
CA ASN A 368 -8.99 0.65 9.19
C ASN A 368 -9.57 2.07 9.17
N ASP A 369 -8.94 3.02 9.89
CA ASP A 369 -9.52 4.35 10.11
C ASP A 369 -9.49 5.26 8.88
N GLY A 370 -8.56 5.00 7.97
CA GLY A 370 -8.41 5.61 6.65
C GLY A 370 -8.71 4.61 5.53
N SER A 371 -8.10 4.83 4.36
CA SER A 371 -8.35 4.04 3.14
C SER A 371 -7.80 2.61 3.29
N ALA A 372 -8.34 1.64 2.54
CA ALA A 372 -7.74 0.31 2.45
C ALA A 372 -6.43 0.37 1.66
N VAL A 373 -6.41 1.09 0.54
CA VAL A 373 -5.19 1.42 -0.21
C VAL A 373 -5.18 2.92 -0.50
N TYR A 374 -4.08 3.59 -0.19
CA TYR A 374 -3.88 5.02 -0.47
C TYR A 374 -2.57 5.21 -1.24
N LEU A 375 -2.66 5.66 -2.49
CA LEU A 375 -1.50 6.02 -3.32
C LEU A 375 -1.24 7.53 -3.21
N PHE A 376 -0.03 7.92 -2.81
CA PHE A 376 0.38 9.31 -2.74
C PHE A 376 1.46 9.63 -3.75
N LYS A 377 1.03 10.05 -4.95
CA LYS A 377 1.91 10.43 -6.07
C LYS A 377 3.06 9.44 -6.36
N PRO A 378 2.81 8.11 -6.40
CA PRO A 378 3.84 7.15 -6.75
C PRO A 378 4.42 7.43 -8.15
N MET A 379 5.68 7.07 -8.36
CA MET A 379 6.26 6.92 -9.70
C MET A 379 6.25 5.45 -10.08
N GLY A 380 5.47 5.09 -11.11
CA GLY A 380 5.22 3.70 -11.54
C GLY A 380 3.77 3.29 -11.27
N ALA A 381 3.42 2.04 -11.61
CA ALA A 381 2.04 1.54 -11.56
C ALA A 381 1.81 0.44 -10.49
N VAL A 382 0.57 0.37 -10.01
CA VAL A 382 0.10 -0.61 -9.00
C VAL A 382 -1.08 -1.41 -9.53
N SER A 383 -1.06 -2.73 -9.33
CA SER A 383 -2.20 -3.63 -9.58
C SER A 383 -2.86 -4.05 -8.27
N ILE A 384 -4.12 -3.68 -8.07
CA ILE A 384 -4.93 -3.94 -6.88
C ILE A 384 -6.04 -4.92 -7.28
N ARG A 385 -5.92 -6.19 -6.88
CA ARG A 385 -6.72 -7.29 -7.42
C ARG A 385 -7.37 -8.18 -6.36
N ASN A 386 -8.59 -8.65 -6.62
CA ASN A 386 -9.25 -9.71 -5.86
C ASN A 386 -9.34 -9.49 -4.33
N ASN A 387 -9.19 -8.26 -3.83
CA ASN A 387 -9.16 -7.99 -2.39
C ASN A 387 -10.59 -7.91 -1.83
N GLN A 388 -10.77 -8.43 -0.61
CA GLN A 388 -11.97 -8.21 0.20
C GLN A 388 -11.78 -6.96 1.05
N ILE A 389 -12.39 -5.86 0.64
CA ILE A 389 -12.26 -4.55 1.26
C ILE A 389 -13.60 -4.20 1.90
N LYS A 390 -13.65 -4.08 3.23
CA LYS A 390 -14.91 -3.77 3.92
C LYS A 390 -14.73 -2.82 5.11
N TYR A 391 -15.65 -1.85 5.25
CA TYR A 391 -15.75 -1.03 6.46
C TYR A 391 -14.47 -0.25 6.82
N ASN A 392 -13.73 0.22 5.81
CA ASN A 392 -12.58 1.10 6.04
C ASN A 392 -13.05 2.57 6.06
N GLY A 393 -12.15 3.48 6.37
CA GLY A 393 -12.43 4.91 6.47
C GLY A 393 -13.33 5.26 7.65
N HIS A 394 -13.46 4.40 8.67
CA HIS A 394 -14.48 4.54 9.70
C HIS A 394 -14.40 5.88 10.45
N ARG A 395 -13.20 6.31 10.86
CA ARG A 395 -12.99 7.60 11.55
C ARG A 395 -12.95 8.79 10.59
N LEU A 396 -12.37 8.63 9.39
CA LEU A 396 -12.04 9.75 8.49
C LEU A 396 -12.91 9.83 7.22
N ARG A 397 -13.89 8.94 7.08
CA ARG A 397 -14.87 8.85 5.97
C ARG A 397 -14.23 8.78 4.58
N ARG A 398 -13.07 8.11 4.50
CA ARG A 398 -12.27 8.03 3.27
C ARG A 398 -12.87 7.06 2.23
N ALA A 399 -12.43 7.20 0.99
CA ALA A 399 -12.60 6.19 -0.04
C ALA A 399 -11.98 4.83 0.37
N ALA A 400 -12.44 3.72 -0.22
CA ALA A 400 -11.81 2.43 0.02
C ALA A 400 -10.43 2.36 -0.64
N ILE A 401 -10.34 2.78 -1.91
CA ILE A 401 -9.10 2.90 -2.67
C ILE A 401 -8.95 4.34 -3.14
N TYR A 402 -7.79 4.95 -2.89
CA TYR A 402 -7.46 6.30 -3.34
C TYR A 402 -6.25 6.25 -4.29
N LEU A 403 -6.42 6.76 -5.52
CA LEU A 403 -5.42 6.73 -6.58
C LEU A 403 -4.87 8.15 -6.89
N MET A 404 -3.56 8.22 -7.08
CA MET A 404 -2.83 9.33 -7.67
C MET A 404 -1.76 8.76 -8.60
N GLY A 405 -1.52 9.41 -9.75
CA GLY A 405 -0.63 8.90 -10.79
C GLY A 405 -1.37 8.01 -11.80
N ASP A 406 -0.59 7.34 -12.63
CA ASP A 406 -1.04 6.84 -13.92
C ASP A 406 -0.96 5.32 -14.02
N ASP A 407 -1.74 4.75 -14.95
CA ASP A 407 -1.70 3.33 -15.35
C ASP A 407 -1.99 2.30 -14.23
N HIS A 408 -2.55 2.72 -13.09
CA HIS A 408 -2.95 1.79 -12.02
C HIS A 408 -4.14 0.91 -12.43
N GLN A 409 -4.19 -0.30 -11.90
CA GLN A 409 -5.28 -1.26 -12.15
C GLN A 409 -5.99 -1.60 -10.85
N VAL A 410 -7.32 -1.49 -10.83
CA VAL A 410 -8.19 -1.92 -9.73
C VAL A 410 -9.19 -2.91 -10.31
N ILE A 411 -8.97 -4.21 -10.12
CA ILE A 411 -9.71 -5.25 -10.85
C ILE A 411 -10.24 -6.35 -9.93
N GLY A 412 -11.52 -6.71 -10.04
CA GLY A 412 -12.09 -7.87 -9.34
C GLY A 412 -12.19 -7.74 -7.81
N ASN A 413 -12.05 -6.55 -7.24
CA ASN A 413 -12.12 -6.34 -5.79
C ASN A 413 -13.58 -6.31 -5.31
N GLN A 414 -13.83 -6.81 -4.10
CA GLN A 414 -15.11 -6.70 -3.42
C GLN A 414 -15.04 -5.57 -2.38
N ILE A 415 -15.72 -4.45 -2.64
CA ILE A 415 -15.65 -3.22 -1.83
C ILE A 415 -17.02 -2.97 -1.18
N THR A 416 -17.11 -3.10 0.15
CA THR A 416 -18.40 -3.00 0.86
C THR A 416 -18.37 -2.13 2.12
N HIS A 417 -19.54 -1.61 2.52
CA HIS A 417 -19.74 -0.89 3.80
C HIS A 417 -18.80 0.31 4.00
N GLN A 418 -18.39 0.97 2.90
CA GLN A 418 -17.37 2.01 2.94
C GLN A 418 -17.98 3.36 3.36
N ALA A 419 -17.33 4.05 4.31
CA ALA A 419 -17.75 5.36 4.81
C ALA A 419 -17.49 6.54 3.84
N GLY A 420 -17.35 6.25 2.55
CA GLY A 420 -17.02 7.16 1.45
C GLY A 420 -17.23 6.46 0.09
N PRO A 421 -16.61 6.94 -1.00
CA PRO A 421 -16.64 6.27 -2.30
C PRO A 421 -15.90 4.92 -2.30
N GLY A 422 -16.15 4.09 -3.31
CA GLY A 422 -15.41 2.86 -3.55
C GLY A 422 -13.97 3.16 -3.99
N VAL A 423 -13.80 3.71 -5.20
CA VAL A 423 -12.52 4.16 -5.75
C VAL A 423 -12.56 5.65 -6.02
N VAL A 424 -11.53 6.39 -5.61
CA VAL A 424 -11.31 7.79 -5.99
C VAL A 424 -10.05 7.91 -6.86
N VAL A 425 -10.12 8.69 -7.95
CA VAL A 425 -8.96 9.08 -8.76
C VAL A 425 -8.77 10.60 -8.66
N ALA A 426 -7.60 11.04 -8.21
CA ALA A 426 -7.27 12.47 -8.09
C ALA A 426 -6.92 13.09 -9.45
N ALA A 427 -7.30 14.34 -9.75
CA ALA A 427 -6.74 15.02 -10.93
C ALA A 427 -5.33 15.65 -10.73
N TYR A 428 -4.73 15.54 -9.55
CA TYR A 428 -3.43 16.16 -9.24
C TYR A 428 -2.47 15.17 -8.55
N PRO A 429 -1.20 15.03 -8.97
CA PRO A 429 -0.44 15.86 -9.93
C PRO A 429 -0.97 15.78 -11.38
N GLU A 430 -1.11 14.57 -11.88
CA GLU A 430 -1.90 14.12 -13.02
C GLU A 430 -2.29 12.68 -12.68
N SER A 431 -3.40 12.15 -13.21
CA SER A 431 -3.75 10.73 -13.02
C SER A 431 -4.59 10.28 -14.20
N ASP A 432 -3.99 9.49 -15.08
CA ASP A 432 -4.64 8.97 -16.27
C ASP A 432 -4.42 7.46 -16.50
N ARG A 433 -5.20 6.89 -17.43
CA ARG A 433 -5.18 5.45 -17.77
C ARG A 433 -5.42 4.50 -16.60
N ASN A 434 -5.98 4.97 -15.48
CA ASN A 434 -6.32 4.09 -14.36
C ASN A 434 -7.54 3.23 -14.72
N ILE A 435 -7.36 1.92 -14.73
CA ILE A 435 -8.36 0.92 -15.14
C ILE A 435 -9.09 0.38 -13.91
N ILE A 436 -10.42 0.47 -13.89
CA ILE A 436 -11.27 0.09 -12.75
C ILE A 436 -12.40 -0.82 -13.24
N GLN A 437 -12.14 -2.13 -13.35
CA GLN A 437 -13.05 -3.09 -13.99
C GLN A 437 -13.38 -4.29 -13.09
N ASP A 438 -14.52 -4.94 -13.34
CA ASP A 438 -14.98 -6.16 -12.65
C ASP A 438 -15.10 -6.08 -11.11
N ASN A 439 -15.01 -4.90 -10.52
CA ASN A 439 -15.15 -4.70 -9.08
C ASN A 439 -16.62 -4.76 -8.65
N GLN A 440 -16.88 -5.28 -7.46
CA GLN A 440 -18.22 -5.38 -6.87
C GLN A 440 -18.36 -4.38 -5.72
N PHE A 441 -19.41 -3.56 -5.76
CA PHE A 441 -19.64 -2.50 -4.78
C PHE A 441 -20.98 -2.67 -4.06
N ALA A 442 -20.99 -2.55 -2.73
CA ALA A 442 -22.22 -2.57 -1.93
C ALA A 442 -22.13 -1.68 -0.69
N ALA A 443 -23.26 -1.15 -0.22
CA ALA A 443 -23.34 -0.33 1.00
C ALA A 443 -22.30 0.81 1.08
N LEU A 444 -22.11 1.55 -0.02
CA LEU A 444 -21.21 2.71 -0.05
C LEU A 444 -21.94 3.98 0.43
N GLU A 445 -21.21 4.89 1.07
CA GLU A 445 -21.71 6.23 1.38
C GLU A 445 -21.46 7.26 0.25
N GLY A 446 -20.61 6.94 -0.73
CA GLY A 446 -20.32 7.75 -1.92
C GLY A 446 -20.55 6.98 -3.23
N LEU A 447 -19.95 7.45 -4.32
CA LEU A 447 -19.98 6.77 -5.62
C LEU A 447 -19.15 5.47 -5.62
N SER A 448 -19.43 4.57 -6.57
CA SER A 448 -18.57 3.39 -6.81
C SER A 448 -17.19 3.82 -7.34
N ILE A 449 -17.18 4.79 -8.26
CA ILE A 449 -15.98 5.44 -8.82
C ILE A 449 -16.25 6.95 -8.81
N ASP A 450 -15.30 7.75 -8.33
CA ASP A 450 -15.37 9.22 -8.20
C ASP A 450 -14.07 9.81 -8.78
N LEU A 451 -14.18 10.73 -9.74
CA LEU A 451 -13.05 11.30 -10.46
C LEU A 451 -12.87 12.77 -10.05
N VAL A 452 -12.07 13.00 -9.00
CA VAL A 452 -11.95 14.33 -8.37
C VAL A 452 -11.37 15.36 -9.34
N THR A 453 -11.95 16.55 -9.36
CA THR A 453 -11.48 17.67 -10.20
C THR A 453 -10.36 18.51 -9.56
N ARG A 454 -9.47 19.09 -10.38
CA ARG A 454 -8.33 19.93 -9.95
C ARG A 454 -8.73 21.17 -9.15
N ASN A 455 -9.96 21.64 -9.27
CA ASN A 455 -10.44 22.81 -8.50
C ASN A 455 -10.83 22.45 -7.06
N HIS A 456 -11.01 21.17 -6.75
CA HIS A 456 -11.33 20.66 -5.42
C HIS A 456 -10.05 20.21 -4.68
N THR A 457 -9.15 21.16 -4.37
CA THR A 457 -7.88 20.91 -3.66
C THR A 457 -7.96 20.92 -2.13
N GLY A 458 -9.17 21.02 -1.56
CA GLY A 458 -9.34 20.90 -0.11
C GLY A 458 -9.04 19.48 0.38
N ALA A 459 -8.43 19.35 1.57
CA ALA A 459 -8.04 18.05 2.16
C ALA A 459 -9.20 17.03 2.22
N ARG A 460 -10.44 17.49 2.36
CA ARG A 460 -11.65 16.67 2.30
C ARG A 460 -11.83 15.96 0.95
N HIS A 461 -11.55 16.62 -0.17
CA HIS A 461 -11.77 16.04 -1.51
C HIS A 461 -10.73 14.95 -1.81
N TYR A 462 -9.49 15.15 -1.37
CA TYR A 462 -8.44 14.13 -1.29
C TYR A 462 -8.73 12.96 -0.33
N GLN A 463 -9.92 12.94 0.29
CA GLN A 463 -10.34 11.90 1.24
C GLN A 463 -11.65 11.25 0.79
N VAL A 464 -12.65 12.05 0.38
CA VAL A 464 -14.04 11.60 0.22
C VAL A 464 -14.61 11.75 -1.21
N GLY A 465 -13.82 12.22 -2.18
CA GLY A 465 -14.30 12.55 -3.53
C GLY A 465 -14.86 13.97 -3.66
N ASP A 466 -15.32 14.32 -4.86
CA ASP A 466 -16.12 15.54 -5.11
C ASP A 466 -17.52 15.28 -5.71
N GLY A 467 -17.86 14.03 -5.98
CA GLY A 467 -19.18 13.60 -6.45
C GLY A 467 -19.34 13.66 -7.97
N PRO A 468 -20.56 13.38 -8.50
CA PRO A 468 -20.75 13.20 -9.94
C PRO A 468 -20.29 14.40 -10.78
N ASN A 469 -19.39 14.14 -11.72
CA ASN A 469 -18.87 15.14 -12.62
C ASN A 469 -19.95 15.61 -13.62
N PRO A 470 -19.97 16.91 -13.99
CA PRO A 470 -20.74 17.35 -15.14
C PRO A 470 -20.11 16.80 -16.42
N LYS A 471 -20.93 16.61 -17.47
CA LYS A 471 -20.47 16.16 -18.80
C LYS A 471 -19.29 16.98 -19.31
N ARG A 472 -18.33 16.33 -19.99
CA ARG A 472 -17.23 17.03 -20.69
C ARG A 472 -17.77 17.95 -21.78
N ASP A 473 -17.51 19.25 -21.60
CA ASP A 473 -17.96 20.36 -22.44
C ASP A 473 -16.80 21.04 -23.21
N SER A 474 -15.55 20.77 -22.83
CA SER A 474 -14.36 21.39 -23.40
C SER A 474 -13.15 20.44 -23.37
N PRO A 475 -12.15 20.62 -24.26
CA PRO A 475 -10.90 19.85 -24.22
C PRO A 475 -10.12 20.07 -22.92
N ASN A 476 -10.19 21.28 -22.33
CA ASN A 476 -9.46 21.62 -21.11
C ASN A 476 -9.84 20.73 -19.94
N ARG A 477 -11.13 20.35 -19.82
CA ARG A 477 -11.62 19.50 -18.73
C ARG A 477 -10.87 18.16 -18.63
N ARG A 478 -10.32 17.63 -19.73
CA ARG A 478 -9.45 16.44 -19.67
C ARG A 478 -8.28 16.62 -18.72
N ARG A 479 -7.71 17.83 -18.64
CA ARG A 479 -6.62 18.17 -17.73
C ARG A 479 -7.10 18.50 -16.31
N ASP A 480 -8.40 18.60 -16.08
CA ASP A 480 -8.96 19.12 -14.83
C ASP A 480 -9.73 18.07 -14.02
N THR A 481 -9.85 16.83 -14.49
CA THR A 481 -10.55 15.70 -13.83
C THR A 481 -9.68 14.44 -13.90
N GLY A 482 -9.73 13.57 -12.88
CA GLY A 482 -9.07 12.26 -12.91
C GLY A 482 -9.46 11.43 -14.14
N ASN A 483 -8.58 10.52 -14.58
CA ASN A 483 -8.74 9.72 -15.80
C ASN A 483 -9.10 10.55 -17.04
N ASN A 484 -8.39 11.67 -17.25
CA ASN A 484 -8.53 12.51 -18.44
C ASN A 484 -9.99 12.92 -18.78
N ALA A 485 -10.87 13.02 -17.77
CA ALA A 485 -12.31 13.25 -17.91
C ALA A 485 -13.00 12.32 -18.94
N VAL A 486 -12.79 11.00 -18.89
CA VAL A 486 -13.61 10.05 -19.69
C VAL A 486 -15.09 10.29 -19.38
N ASN A 487 -15.92 10.44 -20.42
CA ASN A 487 -17.35 10.61 -20.18
C ASN A 487 -17.94 9.32 -19.61
N THR A 488 -18.67 9.46 -18.51
CA THR A 488 -19.66 8.51 -18.04
C THR A 488 -20.64 8.14 -19.16
N PRO A 489 -21.01 6.84 -19.32
CA PRO A 489 -22.03 6.42 -20.27
C PRO A 489 -23.34 7.18 -20.11
N ARG A 490 -24.07 7.39 -21.20
CA ARG A 490 -25.37 8.05 -21.17
C ARG A 490 -26.39 7.22 -21.94
N TRP A 491 -27.32 6.62 -21.19
CA TRP A 491 -28.48 5.95 -21.73
C TRP A 491 -29.32 6.87 -22.64
N LEU A 492 -29.93 6.31 -23.69
CA LEU A 492 -30.86 7.05 -24.56
C LEU A 492 -32.25 7.24 -23.93
N ALA A 493 -32.60 6.41 -22.95
CA ALA A 493 -33.84 6.49 -22.17
C ALA A 493 -33.56 6.40 -20.66
N VAL A 494 -34.50 6.86 -19.83
CA VAL A 494 -34.45 6.72 -18.36
C VAL A 494 -34.99 5.36 -17.88
N GLU A 495 -35.71 4.66 -18.75
CA GLU A 495 -36.28 3.35 -18.53
C GLU A 495 -36.26 2.55 -19.85
N PHE A 496 -36.09 1.24 -19.75
CA PHE A 496 -36.05 0.32 -20.88
C PHE A 496 -37.06 -0.80 -20.67
N PHE A 497 -37.69 -1.27 -21.73
CA PHE A 497 -38.83 -2.19 -21.64
C PHE A 497 -38.41 -3.60 -22.02
N GLN A 498 -38.82 -4.59 -21.21
CA GLN A 498 -38.67 -5.99 -21.54
C GLN A 498 -39.73 -6.40 -22.56
N ARG A 499 -39.28 -7.04 -23.63
CA ARG A 499 -40.09 -7.59 -24.71
C ARG A 499 -39.59 -8.99 -25.04
N ASP A 500 -40.49 -9.95 -25.13
CA ASP A 500 -40.18 -11.34 -25.52
C ASP A 500 -39.04 -11.95 -24.65
N GLY A 501 -38.98 -11.55 -23.37
CA GLY A 501 -37.96 -11.97 -22.39
C GLY A 501 -36.63 -11.21 -22.45
N GLN A 502 -36.45 -10.26 -23.39
CA GLN A 502 -35.21 -9.50 -23.56
C GLN A 502 -35.42 -8.00 -23.34
N VAL A 503 -34.36 -7.29 -22.96
CA VAL A 503 -34.30 -5.83 -22.87
C VAL A 503 -33.19 -5.33 -23.78
N SER A 504 -33.52 -4.49 -24.76
CA SER A 504 -32.52 -3.76 -25.54
C SER A 504 -32.14 -2.46 -24.82
N LEU A 505 -30.85 -2.27 -24.57
CA LEU A 505 -30.26 -1.10 -23.92
C LEU A 505 -29.40 -0.36 -24.93
N ASP A 506 -29.66 0.94 -25.10
CA ASP A 506 -28.92 1.81 -26.03
C ASP A 506 -28.39 3.05 -25.30
N GLY A 507 -27.19 3.48 -25.66
CA GLY A 507 -26.53 4.62 -25.03
C GLY A 507 -25.40 5.24 -25.86
N LEU A 508 -24.77 6.26 -25.27
CA LEU A 508 -23.55 6.89 -25.77
C LEU A 508 -22.41 6.79 -24.75
N ALA A 509 -21.19 6.59 -25.20
CA ALA A 509 -19.94 6.73 -24.42
C ALA A 509 -18.90 7.50 -25.26
N ASP A 510 -17.66 7.62 -24.77
CA ASP A 510 -16.56 8.07 -25.62
C ASP A 510 -16.27 6.98 -26.69
N PRO A 511 -16.06 7.34 -27.98
CA PRO A 511 -15.82 6.36 -29.06
C PRO A 511 -14.68 5.38 -28.74
N GLY A 512 -14.85 4.10 -29.09
CA GLY A 512 -13.84 3.07 -28.83
C GLY A 512 -13.66 2.66 -27.36
N SER A 513 -14.54 3.09 -26.47
CA SER A 513 -14.55 2.60 -25.07
C SER A 513 -15.24 1.23 -24.95
N GLU A 514 -14.72 0.37 -24.08
CA GLU A 514 -15.50 -0.73 -23.51
C GLU A 514 -16.52 -0.15 -22.53
N VAL A 515 -17.77 -0.63 -22.57
CA VAL A 515 -18.87 -0.22 -21.70
C VAL A 515 -19.34 -1.43 -20.90
N ASP A 516 -19.01 -1.44 -19.61
CA ASP A 516 -19.43 -2.47 -18.66
C ASP A 516 -20.78 -2.11 -18.05
N ILE A 517 -21.73 -3.04 -18.07
CA ILE A 517 -23.08 -2.87 -17.53
C ILE A 517 -23.21 -3.65 -16.23
N TYR A 518 -23.76 -2.98 -15.21
CA TYR A 518 -23.91 -3.50 -13.85
C TYR A 518 -25.37 -3.49 -13.40
N LEU A 519 -25.76 -4.53 -12.68
CA LEU A 519 -26.93 -4.51 -11.80
C LEU A 519 -26.63 -3.65 -10.57
N VAL A 520 -27.58 -2.81 -10.20
CA VAL A 520 -27.54 -1.93 -9.02
C VAL A 520 -28.55 -2.45 -8.00
N GLU A 521 -28.07 -3.10 -6.94
CA GLU A 521 -28.95 -3.65 -5.90
C GLU A 521 -29.36 -2.58 -4.87
N GLN A 522 -28.56 -1.52 -4.74
CA GLN A 522 -28.73 -0.45 -3.76
C GLN A 522 -28.52 0.92 -4.41
N VAL A 523 -29.58 1.72 -4.46
CA VAL A 523 -29.53 3.14 -4.88
C VAL A 523 -29.07 3.98 -3.69
N SER A 524 -28.12 4.90 -3.90
CA SER A 524 -27.57 5.76 -2.86
C SER A 524 -28.61 6.78 -2.37
N PRO A 525 -28.92 6.82 -1.06
CA PRO A 525 -29.78 7.86 -0.51
C PRO A 525 -29.07 9.23 -0.44
N LYS A 526 -27.74 9.27 -0.61
CA LYS A 526 -26.91 10.49 -0.56
C LYS A 526 -26.59 11.07 -1.94
N THR A 527 -26.69 10.25 -2.98
CA THR A 527 -26.34 10.63 -4.36
C THR A 527 -27.50 10.23 -5.28
N PRO A 528 -28.58 11.06 -5.36
CA PRO A 528 -29.80 10.69 -6.07
C PRO A 528 -29.55 10.30 -7.52
N GLY A 529 -30.13 9.18 -7.95
CA GLY A 529 -29.95 8.63 -9.29
C GLY A 529 -28.70 7.75 -9.46
N TYR A 530 -27.83 7.62 -8.46
CA TYR A 530 -26.66 6.73 -8.50
C TYR A 530 -26.81 5.60 -7.48
N GLY A 531 -26.13 4.49 -7.70
CA GLY A 531 -26.10 3.37 -6.78
C GLY A 531 -24.77 2.63 -6.79
N ALA A 532 -24.65 1.63 -5.93
CA ALA A 532 -23.47 0.78 -5.91
C ALA A 532 -23.49 -0.17 -7.12
N LEU A 533 -22.37 -0.25 -7.85
CA LEU A 533 -22.20 -1.16 -8.99
C LEU A 533 -22.04 -2.60 -8.45
N SER A 534 -23.15 -3.26 -8.13
CA SER A 534 -23.15 -4.48 -7.33
C SER A 534 -22.58 -5.69 -8.07
N ARG A 535 -22.96 -5.86 -9.35
CA ARG A 535 -22.53 -7.01 -10.16
C ARG A 535 -22.53 -6.67 -11.65
N LYS A 536 -21.40 -6.88 -12.32
CA LYS A 536 -21.29 -6.82 -13.79
C LYS A 536 -22.17 -7.92 -14.41
N ILE A 537 -22.94 -7.57 -15.44
CA ILE A 537 -23.88 -8.49 -16.10
C ILE A 537 -23.65 -8.63 -17.61
N ALA A 538 -22.95 -7.67 -18.24
CA ALA A 538 -22.55 -7.69 -19.64
C ALA A 538 -21.48 -6.61 -19.91
N SER A 539 -20.85 -6.69 -21.09
CA SER A 539 -20.02 -5.63 -21.67
C SER A 539 -20.37 -5.45 -23.16
N THR A 540 -20.15 -4.25 -23.70
CA THR A 540 -20.27 -3.93 -25.12
C THR A 540 -19.24 -2.85 -25.49
N GLU A 541 -18.93 -2.67 -26.77
CA GLU A 541 -18.08 -1.56 -27.22
C GLU A 541 -18.93 -0.37 -27.72
N ALA A 542 -18.38 0.84 -27.61
CA ALA A 542 -18.90 2.04 -28.25
C ALA A 542 -18.27 2.24 -29.63
N ASP A 543 -19.10 2.44 -30.65
CA ASP A 543 -18.69 2.65 -32.03
C ASP A 543 -17.95 3.99 -32.25
N GLN A 544 -17.60 4.28 -33.51
CA GLN A 544 -16.88 5.51 -33.88
C GLN A 544 -17.73 6.80 -33.73
N ASP A 545 -19.06 6.68 -33.69
CA ASP A 545 -19.97 7.78 -33.33
C ASP A 545 -20.15 7.89 -31.80
N GLY A 546 -19.58 6.96 -31.03
CA GLY A 546 -19.72 6.83 -29.59
C GLY A 546 -21.02 6.15 -29.16
N LYS A 547 -21.75 5.47 -30.05
CA LYS A 547 -22.98 4.74 -29.72
C LYS A 547 -22.66 3.32 -29.27
N PHE A 548 -23.43 2.81 -28.31
CA PHE A 548 -23.43 1.40 -27.95
C PHE A 548 -24.86 0.88 -27.83
N GLY A 549 -25.06 -0.40 -28.08
CA GLY A 549 -26.36 -1.08 -27.98
C GLY A 549 -26.18 -2.56 -27.70
N ILE A 550 -26.97 -3.12 -26.78
CA ILE A 550 -26.92 -4.53 -26.38
C ILE A 550 -28.30 -5.05 -25.96
N SER A 551 -28.59 -6.32 -26.23
CA SER A 551 -29.83 -6.97 -25.77
C SER A 551 -29.52 -8.00 -24.67
N LEU A 552 -30.19 -7.87 -23.53
CA LEU A 552 -29.99 -8.69 -22.33
C LEU A 552 -31.21 -9.56 -22.03
N SER A 553 -30.98 -10.82 -21.69
CA SER A 553 -31.99 -11.80 -21.25
C SER A 553 -31.89 -12.15 -19.76
N ASN A 554 -30.86 -11.64 -19.08
CA ASN A 554 -30.51 -11.89 -17.67
C ASN A 554 -30.94 -10.75 -16.73
N VAL A 555 -31.92 -9.95 -17.14
CA VAL A 555 -32.50 -8.82 -16.39
C VAL A 555 -34.03 -8.94 -16.37
N GLN A 556 -34.66 -8.42 -15.32
CA GLN A 556 -36.11 -8.53 -15.08
C GLN A 556 -36.75 -7.16 -14.81
N PRO A 557 -38.07 -6.99 -14.99
CA PRO A 557 -38.77 -5.76 -14.63
C PRO A 557 -38.58 -5.40 -13.15
N GLY A 558 -38.22 -4.14 -12.90
CA GLY A 558 -37.84 -3.65 -11.56
C GLY A 558 -36.34 -3.76 -11.23
N ASP A 559 -35.52 -4.34 -12.12
CA ASP A 559 -34.06 -4.23 -12.01
C ASP A 559 -33.57 -2.82 -12.32
N TYR A 560 -32.56 -2.38 -11.59
CA TYR A 560 -31.88 -1.10 -11.76
C TYR A 560 -30.50 -1.33 -12.38
N LEU A 561 -30.16 -0.58 -13.42
CA LEU A 561 -28.94 -0.76 -14.19
C LEU A 561 -28.11 0.53 -14.22
N SER A 562 -26.79 0.38 -14.16
CA SER A 562 -25.80 1.45 -14.38
C SER A 562 -24.66 0.90 -15.24
N ALA A 563 -23.78 1.78 -15.73
CA ALA A 563 -22.67 1.40 -16.59
C ALA A 563 -21.45 2.30 -16.38
N ILE A 564 -20.26 1.80 -16.69
CA ILE A 564 -19.01 2.58 -16.75
C ILE A 564 -18.42 2.44 -18.15
N ALA A 565 -17.60 3.41 -18.57
CA ALA A 565 -16.82 3.32 -19.81
C ALA A 565 -15.33 3.29 -19.48
N THR A 566 -14.61 2.35 -20.08
CA THR A 566 -13.15 2.24 -20.00
C THR A 566 -12.57 2.51 -21.39
N HIS A 567 -11.83 3.61 -21.52
CA HIS A 567 -11.16 4.00 -22.76
C HIS A 567 -9.66 3.75 -22.63
N PRO A 568 -9.01 3.04 -23.58
CA PRO A 568 -7.62 2.60 -23.44
C PRO A 568 -6.64 3.76 -23.16
N ASP A 569 -6.78 4.88 -23.86
CA ASP A 569 -5.88 6.03 -23.72
C ASP A 569 -6.10 6.90 -22.47
N TYR A 570 -7.21 6.70 -21.71
CA TYR A 570 -7.65 7.66 -20.69
C TYR A 570 -7.99 7.04 -19.34
N GLY A 571 -8.43 5.79 -19.28
CA GLY A 571 -8.85 5.10 -18.06
C GLY A 571 -10.36 4.88 -17.99
N THR A 572 -10.87 4.68 -16.77
CA THR A 572 -12.29 4.37 -16.50
C THR A 572 -13.06 5.60 -16.00
N SER A 573 -14.31 5.77 -16.44
CA SER A 573 -15.23 6.85 -16.05
C SER A 573 -16.01 6.57 -14.75
N GLU A 574 -16.70 7.60 -14.24
CA GLU A 574 -17.69 7.48 -13.17
C GLU A 574 -18.94 6.72 -13.64
N PRO A 575 -19.72 6.10 -12.72
CA PRO A 575 -20.92 5.35 -13.04
C PRO A 575 -22.03 6.17 -13.69
N ALA A 576 -22.72 5.51 -14.62
CA ALA A 576 -24.10 5.67 -15.06
C ALA A 576 -25.04 6.30 -14.04
N VAL A 577 -25.79 7.35 -14.40
CA VAL A 577 -27.12 7.54 -13.79
C VAL A 577 -27.92 6.26 -14.01
N THR A 578 -28.56 5.80 -12.95
CA THR A 578 -29.25 4.52 -12.88
C THR A 578 -30.54 4.58 -13.68
N VAL A 579 -30.78 3.58 -14.51
CA VAL A 579 -32.03 3.38 -15.27
C VAL A 579 -32.77 2.15 -14.76
N VAL A 580 -34.05 2.02 -15.10
CA VAL A 580 -34.91 0.93 -14.63
C VAL A 580 -35.47 0.09 -15.78
N VAL A 581 -35.53 -1.22 -15.59
CA VAL A 581 -36.20 -2.14 -16.50
C VAL A 581 -37.70 -2.18 -16.19
N ARG A 582 -38.55 -2.10 -17.21
CA ARG A 582 -40.02 -2.09 -17.12
C ARG A 582 -40.63 -3.28 -17.85
N SER A 583 -41.84 -3.67 -17.44
CA SER A 583 -42.69 -4.54 -18.26
C SER A 583 -43.47 -3.69 -19.28
N LEU A 584 -43.68 -4.21 -20.49
CA LEU A 584 -44.62 -3.61 -21.45
C LEU A 584 -46.09 -3.73 -20.99
N ASP A 585 -46.40 -4.76 -20.21
CA ASP A 585 -47.77 -5.05 -19.75
C ASP A 585 -48.19 -4.23 -18.53
N ASP A 586 -47.26 -3.49 -17.91
CA ASP A 586 -47.53 -2.58 -16.80
C ASP A 586 -46.84 -1.21 -16.98
N PRO A 587 -47.33 -0.37 -17.90
CA PRO A 587 -46.89 1.02 -18.06
C PRO A 587 -47.53 1.95 -17.02
N GLY A 588 -48.39 1.43 -16.13
CA GLY A 588 -49.34 2.21 -15.33
C GLY A 588 -49.05 2.23 -13.83
N ASN A 589 -48.47 1.18 -13.27
CA ASN A 589 -48.03 1.24 -11.89
C ASN A 589 -46.84 2.20 -11.77
N SER A 590 -47.03 3.21 -10.92
CA SER A 590 -45.92 3.82 -10.23
C SER A 590 -45.06 2.69 -9.67
N ILE A 591 -43.82 2.59 -10.14
CA ILE A 591 -42.78 2.02 -9.30
C ILE A 591 -42.88 2.83 -8.01
N GLU A 592 -43.29 2.18 -6.91
CA GLU A 592 -42.79 2.56 -5.61
C GLU A 592 -41.29 2.60 -5.81
N THR A 593 -40.72 3.80 -5.98
CA THR A 593 -39.28 4.01 -6.03
C THR A 593 -38.75 3.19 -4.87
N ARG A 594 -37.98 2.11 -5.14
CA ARG A 594 -37.49 1.21 -4.09
C ARG A 594 -36.78 2.09 -3.09
N SER A 595 -37.46 2.41 -1.97
CA SER A 595 -37.36 3.77 -1.42
C SER A 595 -35.98 4.02 -0.86
N ALA A 596 -35.17 4.70 -1.69
CA ALA A 596 -33.73 4.49 -1.88
C ALA A 596 -33.13 3.60 -0.80
N THR A 597 -33.31 2.28 -0.94
CA THR A 597 -33.39 1.30 0.17
C THR A 597 -32.44 1.70 1.27
N THR A 598 -32.98 2.36 2.32
CA THR A 598 -32.14 3.10 3.28
C THR A 598 -31.03 2.19 3.72
N LEU A 599 -29.77 2.58 3.42
CA LEU A 599 -28.56 1.78 3.64
C LEU A 599 -28.81 0.94 4.88
N PRO A 600 -29.02 -0.38 4.73
CA PRO A 600 -29.65 -1.17 5.78
C PRO A 600 -28.84 -0.94 7.04
N ASN A 601 -29.51 -0.80 8.19
CA ASN A 601 -28.86 -0.49 9.45
C ASN A 601 -28.12 -1.74 9.96
N THR A 602 -27.15 -2.18 9.16
CA THR A 602 -26.39 -3.41 9.26
C THR A 602 -25.52 -3.30 10.48
N ALA A 603 -25.55 -4.34 11.31
CA ALA A 603 -24.56 -4.52 12.35
C ALA A 603 -23.17 -4.37 11.73
N LYS A 604 -22.28 -3.64 12.41
CA LYS A 604 -20.91 -3.39 11.96
C LYS A 604 -20.30 -4.73 11.49
N PRO A 605 -19.84 -4.85 10.24
CA PRO A 605 -19.43 -6.13 9.69
C PRO A 605 -18.24 -6.66 10.47
N GLN A 606 -18.30 -7.94 10.83
CA GLN A 606 -17.18 -8.61 11.48
C GLN A 606 -16.01 -8.67 10.49
N CYS A 607 -14.83 -8.23 10.93
CA CYS A 607 -13.64 -8.25 10.08
C CYS A 607 -13.14 -9.68 9.87
N THR A 608 -12.99 -10.43 10.96
CA THR A 608 -12.52 -11.83 10.98
C THR A 608 -13.42 -12.70 11.84
N SER A 609 -13.40 -14.01 11.58
CA SER A 609 -14.16 -15.02 12.33
C SER A 609 -13.25 -16.18 12.74
N ARG A 610 -13.64 -16.90 13.80
CA ARG A 610 -12.90 -18.09 14.25
C ARG A 610 -13.11 -19.26 13.28
N PRO A 611 -12.07 -20.04 12.95
CA PRO A 611 -12.25 -21.29 12.23
C PRO A 611 -13.29 -22.18 12.92
N VAL A 612 -14.27 -22.65 12.16
CA VAL A 612 -15.21 -23.65 12.66
C VAL A 612 -14.42 -24.94 12.90
N ALA A 613 -14.50 -25.49 14.11
CA ALA A 613 -13.82 -26.75 14.44
C ALA A 613 -14.21 -27.83 13.43
N ARG A 614 -13.22 -28.44 12.77
CA ARG A 614 -13.44 -29.52 11.80
C ARG A 614 -14.12 -30.67 12.54
N VAL A 615 -15.42 -30.86 12.31
CA VAL A 615 -16.16 -32.01 12.86
C VAL A 615 -15.45 -33.27 12.37
N PRO A 616 -15.03 -34.18 13.26
CA PRO A 616 -14.41 -35.43 12.83
C PRO A 616 -15.38 -36.14 11.89
N VAL A 617 -14.91 -36.45 10.67
CA VAL A 617 -15.69 -37.27 9.73
C VAL A 617 -15.94 -38.59 10.45
N GLN A 618 -17.19 -38.83 10.87
CA GLN A 618 -17.55 -40.11 11.45
C GLN A 618 -17.20 -41.18 10.43
N PRO A 619 -16.46 -42.24 10.80
CA PRO A 619 -16.13 -43.30 9.86
C PRO A 619 -17.43 -43.83 9.29
N GLN A 620 -17.58 -43.75 7.97
CA GLN A 620 -18.78 -44.23 7.28
C GLN A 620 -19.01 -45.67 7.73
N SER A 621 -20.17 -45.93 8.34
CA SER A 621 -20.54 -47.28 8.72
C SER A 621 -20.50 -48.14 7.45
N PRO A 622 -19.83 -49.31 7.48
CA PRO A 622 -19.64 -50.11 6.27
C PRO A 622 -21.02 -50.40 5.65
N GLN A 623 -21.19 -50.00 4.38
CA GLN A 623 -22.43 -50.27 3.67
C GLN A 623 -22.63 -51.79 3.64
N ILE A 624 -23.71 -52.24 4.30
CA ILE A 624 -24.17 -53.62 4.18
C ILE A 624 -24.55 -53.80 2.70
N PRO A 625 -23.92 -54.73 1.96
CA PRO A 625 -24.24 -54.92 0.55
C PRO A 625 -25.71 -55.32 0.41
N GLU A 626 -26.40 -54.74 -0.58
CA GLU A 626 -27.81 -55.05 -0.83
C GLU A 626 -28.00 -56.56 -1.03
N PRO A 627 -29.06 -57.16 -0.46
CA PRO A 627 -29.31 -58.58 -0.62
C PRO A 627 -29.60 -58.90 -2.09
N ILE A 628 -28.77 -59.78 -2.66
CA ILE A 628 -28.89 -60.24 -4.05
C ILE A 628 -30.28 -60.86 -4.27
N LEU A 629 -31.14 -60.15 -4.98
CA LEU A 629 -32.49 -60.61 -5.28
C LEU A 629 -32.43 -61.62 -6.45
N PHE A 630 -32.46 -62.92 -6.13
CA PHE A 630 -32.56 -63.96 -7.15
C PHE A 630 -33.92 -63.88 -7.86
N SER A 631 -33.93 -63.34 -9.07
CA SER A 631 -35.10 -63.41 -9.96
C SER A 631 -35.26 -64.84 -10.50
N TYR A 632 -36.33 -65.52 -10.09
CA TYR A 632 -36.73 -66.77 -10.70
C TYR A 632 -37.24 -66.49 -12.12
N GLN A 633 -36.42 -66.77 -13.13
CA GLN A 633 -36.88 -66.86 -14.51
C GLN A 633 -37.75 -68.11 -14.66
N SER A 634 -39.02 -67.92 -14.99
CA SER A 634 -39.92 -68.99 -15.42
C SER A 634 -39.50 -69.50 -16.79
N LEU A 635 -39.22 -70.81 -16.90
CA LEU A 635 -38.97 -71.48 -18.16
C LEU A 635 -40.22 -71.48 -19.06
N PRO A 636 -40.09 -71.24 -20.38
CA PRO A 636 -41.20 -71.32 -21.32
C PRO A 636 -41.62 -72.78 -21.58
N ARG A 637 -42.87 -72.96 -22.01
CA ARG A 637 -43.34 -74.14 -22.76
C ARG A 637 -43.39 -73.80 -24.24
#